data_AF-A0A423WCT0-F1
#
_entry.id   AF-A0A423WCT0-F1
#
_cell.length_a   1.000
_cell.length_b   1.000
_cell.length_c   1.000
_cell.angle_alpha   90.00
_cell.angle_beta   90.00
_cell.angle_gamma   90.00
#
_symmetry.space_group_name_H-M   'P 1'
#
loop_
_entity.id
_entity.type
_entity.pdbx_description
1 polymer ?
#
loop_
_entity_poly.entity_id
_entity_poly.type
_entity_poly.pdbx_seq_one_letter_code
_entity_poly.pdbx_strand_id
1 'polypeptide(L)'
;MTDTANGDTGRLPLESQLAELDDHLEQLLKEDDPSSQFNASLFDRINYQLGPVEYPDLTARFLPKVATIIIKCAAAADSSSDWKGYPPPLINLTIKLLRPVPFTQALELCQAEYLINALNSPEPYINELAFAILEKAARSPSDASILASTPGLLEALLYRWLISPAVSVGQQGVLILGDLLDIDCPLSQPVFTDDQKECYDIRLVRRTVQGHGALWRRLFGDEALCWQVLQKLETELLPPSSTDPKVISQRSLAQDRLLRLLPRLAVLDFNSLARSAASPAPGAPPVSLLEFATLFMVDRQGDELVHLTWIDFMQKLVGALRVADTAKLSVDTLRRLVRDADDAELIDALWGMPGNMIWTPLGEEDAVRAWLREVAPRQALRVGGVESNTASMAPKVTHFRDLDFVAESFDPDTGAFLYTTFTLIEEDDEVYFGQLAIRKLKISLEEYSSALVRVPDAEIYPKLPEGDEQLAVFRDEQPLASNLYLKRPRLIDYEEYKNQNCVEVIPSLLLDEARSLEAISRHPHPGIIGYHGCRARRGFITGLMLNRYTDDLKHYIKDQSKPPLDKAAFLGALESALAHLHSLGLAHNDLNPANILISETGMPVLIDFDSCRPIGQKLLHSRGTPGWTDEGDSWDTSETRHDTFAIGKIRAWWDEQLQLSEPTP
;
A
#
# COMPACT_ATOMS: atom_id res chain seq x y z
N MET A 1 30.90 22.46 49.82
CA MET A 1 31.17 21.74 51.08
C MET A 1 31.73 20.38 50.70
N THR A 2 32.97 20.15 51.12
CA THR A 2 33.71 18.88 51.29
C THR A 2 32.81 17.72 51.69
N ASP A 3 33.02 16.43 51.43
CA ASP A 3 34.14 15.56 51.03
C ASP A 3 33.42 14.22 50.65
N THR A 4 33.89 13.31 49.80
CA THR A 4 34.98 12.37 50.11
C THR A 4 35.49 11.67 48.85
N ALA A 5 36.82 11.62 48.75
CA ALA A 5 37.59 10.79 47.85
C ALA A 5 37.54 9.28 48.21
N ASN A 6 37.50 8.41 47.20
CA ASN A 6 38.57 7.43 46.94
C ASN A 6 38.26 6.54 45.72
N GLY A 7 39.20 6.53 44.77
CA GLY A 7 39.30 5.52 43.71
C GLY A 7 39.51 6.08 42.31
N ASP A 8 40.70 6.62 42.00
CA ASP A 8 41.57 6.11 40.92
C ASP A 8 42.80 7.04 40.74
N THR A 9 43.97 6.51 41.04
CA THR A 9 45.27 7.19 41.06
C THR A 9 45.95 7.08 39.70
N GLY A 10 46.19 8.20 39.00
CA GLY A 10 47.18 8.24 37.91
C GLY A 10 46.86 9.05 36.64
N ARG A 11 45.77 9.83 36.55
CA ARG A 11 45.50 10.67 35.37
C ARG A 11 46.10 12.07 35.54
N LEU A 12 47.07 12.42 34.69
CA LEU A 12 47.55 13.81 34.54
C LEU A 12 46.38 14.77 34.29
N PRO A 13 46.42 16.03 34.75
CA PRO A 13 45.43 17.05 34.37
C PRO A 13 45.32 17.18 32.84
N LEU A 14 44.13 17.48 32.31
CA LEU A 14 43.89 17.59 30.86
C LEU A 14 44.91 18.52 30.17
N GLU A 15 45.23 19.68 30.77
CA GLU A 15 46.23 20.61 30.23
C GLU A 15 47.62 19.98 30.05
N SER A 16 48.07 19.16 31.01
CA SER A 16 49.34 18.45 30.91
C SER A 16 49.31 17.38 29.80
N GLN A 17 48.18 16.68 29.63
CA GLN A 17 48.01 15.73 28.53
C GLN A 17 47.95 16.42 27.16
N LEU A 18 47.37 17.62 27.08
CA LEU A 18 47.35 18.42 25.84
C LEU A 18 48.74 18.96 25.47
N ALA A 19 49.59 19.24 26.45
CA ALA A 19 51.00 19.57 26.19
C ALA A 19 51.78 18.34 25.68
N GLU A 20 51.60 17.18 26.31
CA GLU A 20 52.17 15.90 25.85
C GLU A 20 51.71 15.55 24.42
N LEU A 21 50.43 15.81 24.10
CA LEU A 21 49.90 15.66 22.75
C LEU A 21 50.60 16.58 21.75
N ASP A 22 50.82 17.84 22.12
CA ASP A 22 51.46 18.81 21.23
C ASP A 22 52.89 18.39 20.88
N ASP A 23 53.67 17.98 21.89
CA ASP A 23 55.03 17.47 21.71
C ASP A 23 55.05 16.20 20.85
N HIS A 24 54.10 15.28 21.06
CA HIS A 24 53.98 14.06 20.27
C HIS A 24 53.60 14.35 18.81
N LEU A 25 52.67 15.29 18.57
CA LEU A 25 52.30 15.72 17.22
C LEU A 25 53.50 16.36 16.48
N GLU A 26 54.31 17.18 17.17
CA GLU A 26 55.55 17.75 16.60
C GLU A 26 56.61 16.68 16.26
N GLN A 27 56.65 15.58 17.00
CA GLN A 27 57.50 14.44 16.66
C GLN A 27 56.98 13.73 15.41
N LEU A 28 55.69 13.38 15.37
CA LEU A 28 55.06 12.73 14.23
C LEU A 28 55.18 13.55 12.93
N LEU A 29 55.12 14.89 13.02
CA LEU A 29 55.29 15.78 11.88
C LEU A 29 56.69 15.69 11.24
N LYS A 30 57.70 15.19 11.94
CA LYS A 30 59.07 15.02 11.41
C LYS A 30 59.28 13.67 10.72
N GLU A 31 58.43 12.70 11.02
CA GLU A 31 58.51 11.35 10.45
C GLU A 31 57.97 11.31 9.01
N ASP A 32 58.58 10.46 8.18
CA ASP A 32 58.06 10.16 6.85
C ASP A 32 56.89 9.17 6.91
N ASP A 33 56.93 8.23 7.87
CA ASP A 33 55.83 7.33 8.22
C ASP A 33 55.39 7.53 9.68
N PRO A 34 54.44 8.45 9.94
CA PRO A 34 53.95 8.71 11.29
C PRO A 34 53.21 7.54 11.94
N SER A 35 52.76 6.54 11.16
CA SER A 35 52.00 5.40 11.70
C SER A 35 52.87 4.48 12.56
N SER A 36 54.18 4.42 12.25
CA SER A 36 55.14 3.52 12.88
C SER A 36 55.41 3.85 14.36
N GLN A 37 55.46 5.15 14.70
CA GLN A 37 55.79 5.71 16.02
C GLN A 37 54.55 6.28 16.77
N PHE A 38 53.34 5.92 16.35
CA PHE A 38 52.12 6.47 16.93
C PHE A 38 51.83 5.97 18.36
N ASN A 39 51.63 6.90 19.30
CA ASN A 39 51.25 6.57 20.69
C ASN A 39 49.72 6.54 20.85
N ALA A 40 49.10 5.39 20.57
CA ALA A 40 47.65 5.21 20.69
C ALA A 40 47.10 5.54 22.08
N SER A 41 47.80 5.14 23.13
CA SER A 41 47.33 5.31 24.51
C SER A 41 47.12 6.77 24.91
N LEU A 42 47.95 7.69 24.39
CA LEU A 42 47.84 9.12 24.65
C LEU A 42 46.57 9.69 24.03
N PHE A 43 46.33 9.37 22.75
CA PHE A 43 45.15 9.81 22.03
C PHE A 43 43.87 9.23 22.61
N ASP A 44 43.87 7.96 23.04
CA ASP A 44 42.68 7.34 23.66
C ASP A 44 42.29 8.03 24.98
N ARG A 45 43.28 8.38 25.82
CA ARG A 45 43.03 9.13 27.07
C ARG A 45 42.41 10.50 26.79
N ILE A 46 42.93 11.22 25.81
CA ILE A 46 42.43 12.55 25.43
C ILE A 46 41.04 12.43 24.81
N ASN A 47 40.84 11.49 23.88
CA ASN A 47 39.55 11.22 23.28
C ASN A 47 38.49 10.87 24.34
N TYR A 48 38.83 10.08 25.35
CA TYR A 48 37.90 9.75 26.42
C TYR A 48 37.43 11.00 27.20
N GLN A 49 38.31 11.98 27.38
CA GLN A 49 38.00 13.23 28.09
C GLN A 49 37.24 14.24 27.20
N LEU A 50 37.48 14.22 25.90
CA LEU A 50 36.77 15.06 24.94
C LEU A 50 35.39 14.47 24.62
N GLY A 51 34.35 14.99 25.29
CA GLY A 51 32.94 14.71 25.04
C GLY A 51 32.40 15.26 23.70
N PRO A 52 31.06 15.21 23.48
CA PRO A 52 30.41 15.53 22.21
C PRO A 52 30.25 17.04 21.91
N VAL A 53 31.04 17.91 22.54
CA VAL A 53 30.98 19.37 22.34
C VAL A 53 32.02 19.88 21.33
N GLU A 54 31.94 21.17 20.98
CA GLU A 54 32.91 21.86 20.13
C GLU A 54 34.09 22.39 20.96
N TYR A 55 35.29 22.38 20.37
CA TYR A 55 36.53 22.83 21.04
C TYR A 55 37.32 23.81 20.16
N PRO A 56 36.84 25.06 19.93
CA PRO A 56 37.45 25.98 18.98
C PRO A 56 38.96 26.23 19.20
N ASP A 57 39.38 26.37 20.46
CA ASP A 57 40.79 26.58 20.80
C ASP A 57 41.67 25.36 20.48
N LEU A 58 41.17 24.16 20.78
CA LEU A 58 41.87 22.91 20.45
C LEU A 58 41.88 22.68 18.93
N THR A 59 40.79 23.01 18.24
CA THR A 59 40.68 22.95 16.78
C THR A 59 41.74 23.83 16.14
N ALA A 60 41.81 25.11 16.52
CA ALA A 60 42.78 26.05 15.97
C ALA A 60 44.23 25.58 16.22
N ARG A 61 44.49 24.99 17.39
CA ARG A 61 45.83 24.51 17.77
C ARG A 61 46.25 23.22 17.06
N PHE A 62 45.37 22.21 17.01
CA PHE A 62 45.75 20.85 16.65
C PHE A 62 45.29 20.42 15.26
N LEU A 63 44.22 20.98 14.71
CA LEU A 63 43.66 20.53 13.43
C LEU A 63 44.68 20.58 12.27
N PRO A 64 45.47 21.67 12.09
CA PRO A 64 46.47 21.71 11.03
C PRO A 64 47.52 20.59 11.17
N LYS A 65 47.97 20.31 12.41
CA LYS A 65 48.97 19.28 12.69
C LYS A 65 48.46 17.88 12.36
N VAL A 66 47.26 17.53 12.87
CA VAL A 66 46.68 16.20 12.62
C VAL A 66 46.34 16.00 11.15
N ALA A 67 45.88 17.05 10.44
CA ALA A 67 45.62 16.98 9.00
C ALA A 67 46.90 16.67 8.20
N THR A 68 48.00 17.37 8.49
CA THR A 68 49.30 17.09 7.85
C THR A 68 49.80 15.68 8.17
N ILE A 69 49.65 15.20 9.41
CA ILE A 69 50.03 13.83 9.78
C ILE A 69 49.22 12.80 8.99
N ILE A 70 47.91 13.00 8.82
CA ILE A 70 47.06 12.10 8.03
C ILE A 70 47.50 12.07 6.55
N ILE A 71 47.83 13.22 5.97
CA ILE A 71 48.37 13.29 4.60
C ILE A 71 49.70 12.54 4.49
N LYS A 72 50.57 12.65 5.49
CA LYS A 72 51.82 11.87 5.55
C LYS A 72 51.57 10.37 5.69
N CYS A 73 50.62 9.96 6.53
CA CYS A 73 50.18 8.56 6.62
C CYS A 73 49.67 8.03 5.27
N ALA A 74 48.97 8.86 4.50
CA ALA A 74 48.50 8.50 3.16
C ALA A 74 49.67 8.32 2.19
N ALA A 75 50.63 9.25 2.16
CA ALA A 75 51.82 9.13 1.32
C ALA A 75 52.67 7.90 1.69
N ALA A 76 52.80 7.59 2.98
CA ALA A 76 53.54 6.44 3.47
C ALA A 76 52.91 5.10 3.07
N ALA A 77 51.60 5.05 2.79
CA ALA A 77 50.91 3.83 2.38
C ALA A 77 51.48 3.25 1.07
N ASP A 78 51.99 4.11 0.18
CA ASP A 78 52.56 3.71 -1.11
C ASP A 78 54.08 3.46 -1.04
N SER A 79 54.77 4.01 -0.03
CA SER A 79 56.24 4.06 0.01
C SER A 79 56.91 3.36 1.19
N SER A 80 56.19 3.08 2.28
CA SER A 80 56.74 2.52 3.52
C SER A 80 56.47 1.01 3.64
N SER A 81 57.51 0.23 3.96
CA SER A 81 57.36 -1.21 4.27
C SER A 81 56.81 -1.48 5.67
N ASP A 82 56.96 -0.50 6.59
CA ASP A 82 56.58 -0.62 8.00
C ASP A 82 55.23 0.07 8.30
N TRP A 83 54.48 0.42 7.25
CA TRP A 83 53.21 1.13 7.35
C TRP A 83 52.20 0.35 8.19
N LYS A 84 51.65 1.01 9.21
CA LYS A 84 50.71 0.42 10.18
C LYS A 84 49.26 0.87 9.97
N GLY A 85 48.96 1.53 8.86
CA GLY A 85 47.63 2.09 8.62
C GLY A 85 47.44 3.50 9.17
N TYR A 86 46.22 4.02 9.03
CA TYR A 86 45.81 5.25 9.69
C TYR A 86 45.49 4.97 11.16
N PRO A 87 46.16 5.61 12.13
CA PRO A 87 45.90 5.32 13.53
C PRO A 87 44.48 5.73 13.95
N PRO A 88 43.58 4.80 14.36
CA PRO A 88 42.19 5.14 14.65
C PRO A 88 41.99 6.22 15.74
N PRO A 89 42.78 6.25 16.84
CA PRO A 89 42.68 7.32 17.82
C PRO A 89 43.01 8.73 17.28
N LEU A 90 43.89 8.83 16.27
CA LEU A 90 44.19 10.09 15.57
C LEU A 90 42.96 10.57 14.78
N ILE A 91 42.33 9.64 14.07
CA ILE A 91 41.15 9.93 13.26
C ILE A 91 39.98 10.36 14.14
N ASN A 92 39.74 9.66 15.25
CA ASN A 92 38.72 10.02 16.24
C ASN A 92 38.92 11.42 16.82
N LEU A 93 40.17 11.78 17.14
CA LEU A 93 40.48 13.13 17.61
C LEU A 93 40.20 14.15 16.50
N THR A 94 40.59 13.85 15.27
CA THR A 94 40.40 14.74 14.11
C THR A 94 38.92 15.01 13.85
N ILE A 95 38.06 13.98 13.90
CA ILE A 95 36.61 14.13 13.77
C ILE A 95 36.05 15.08 14.85
N LYS A 96 36.53 14.98 16.10
CA LYS A 96 36.12 15.89 17.19
C LYS A 96 36.58 17.33 16.96
N LEU A 97 37.82 17.51 16.51
CA LEU A 97 38.39 18.82 16.20
C LEU A 97 37.71 19.47 14.99
N LEU A 98 37.17 18.68 14.06
CA LEU A 98 36.46 19.20 12.89
C LEU A 98 35.09 19.77 13.23
N ARG A 99 34.43 19.40 14.34
CA ARG A 99 33.04 19.83 14.66
C ARG A 99 32.74 21.33 14.45
N PRO A 100 33.53 22.27 15.01
CA PRO A 100 33.28 23.71 14.84
C PRO A 100 33.63 24.23 13.44
N VAL A 101 34.35 23.45 12.62
CA VAL A 101 34.82 23.89 11.30
C VAL A 101 33.68 23.87 10.27
N PRO A 102 33.41 24.96 9.53
CA PRO A 102 32.48 24.99 8.42
C PRO A 102 32.90 24.07 7.26
N PHE A 103 31.96 23.71 6.38
CA PHE A 103 32.23 22.84 5.25
C PHE A 103 33.31 23.40 4.30
N THR A 104 33.18 24.66 3.90
CA THR A 104 34.11 25.33 2.97
C THR A 104 35.54 25.34 3.52
N GLN A 105 35.72 25.68 4.80
CA GLN A 105 37.03 25.69 5.43
C GLN A 105 37.61 24.27 5.56
N ALA A 106 36.79 23.27 5.88
CA ALA A 106 37.25 21.88 5.92
C ALA A 106 37.68 21.38 4.53
N LEU A 107 36.94 21.75 3.48
CA LEU A 107 37.25 21.42 2.09
C LEU A 107 38.51 22.13 1.60
N GLU A 108 38.76 23.38 2.01
CA GLU A 108 39.99 24.10 1.70
C GLU A 108 41.22 23.46 2.37
N LEU A 109 41.09 23.04 3.65
CA LEU A 109 42.16 22.40 4.40
C LEU A 109 42.52 21.03 3.84
N CYS A 110 41.51 20.20 3.57
CA CYS A 110 41.72 18.82 3.14
C CYS A 110 41.81 18.68 1.62
N GLN A 111 41.37 19.65 0.82
CA GLN A 111 41.24 19.57 -0.64
C GLN A 111 40.35 18.40 -1.13
N ALA A 112 39.73 18.55 -2.31
CA ALA A 112 38.83 17.53 -2.84
C ALA A 112 39.56 16.21 -3.18
N GLU A 113 40.78 16.28 -3.68
CA GLU A 113 41.57 15.11 -4.10
C GLU A 113 41.89 14.18 -2.93
N TYR A 114 42.34 14.72 -1.79
CA TYR A 114 42.64 13.89 -0.61
C TYR A 114 41.36 13.29 0.00
N LEU A 115 40.22 13.99 -0.09
CA LEU A 115 38.94 13.41 0.31
C LEU A 115 38.52 12.24 -0.59
N ILE A 116 38.71 12.35 -1.91
CA ILE A 116 38.47 11.24 -2.84
C ILE A 116 39.38 10.05 -2.51
N ASN A 117 40.67 10.30 -2.22
CA ASN A 117 41.59 9.24 -1.82
C ASN A 117 41.19 8.60 -0.48
N ALA A 118 40.75 9.40 0.49
CA ALA A 118 40.22 8.91 1.76
C ALA A 118 38.95 8.07 1.58
N LEU A 119 38.05 8.45 0.67
CA LEU A 119 36.87 7.66 0.29
C LEU A 119 37.25 6.38 -0.45
N ASN A 120 38.33 6.38 -1.23
CA ASN A 120 38.78 5.19 -1.96
C ASN A 120 39.63 4.23 -1.11
N SER A 121 40.09 4.66 0.06
CA SER A 121 40.84 3.82 0.99
C SER A 121 40.02 2.60 1.47
N PRO A 122 40.63 1.43 1.64
CA PRO A 122 39.98 0.26 2.24
C PRO A 122 39.76 0.41 3.77
N GLU A 123 40.41 1.37 4.41
CA GLU A 123 40.36 1.57 5.86
C GLU A 123 39.07 2.30 6.28
N PRO A 124 38.25 1.72 7.19
CA PRO A 124 36.95 2.29 7.52
C PRO A 124 37.06 3.64 8.24
N TYR A 125 38.03 3.80 9.15
CA TYR A 125 38.17 5.03 9.93
C TYR A 125 38.46 6.26 9.05
N ILE A 126 39.26 6.12 7.99
CA ILE A 126 39.53 7.25 7.10
C ILE A 126 38.32 7.55 6.19
N ASN A 127 37.52 6.54 5.84
CA ASN A 127 36.22 6.78 5.21
C ASN A 127 35.29 7.57 6.14
N GLU A 128 35.23 7.20 7.44
CA GLU A 128 34.42 7.91 8.44
C GLU A 128 34.86 9.37 8.61
N LEU A 129 36.17 9.65 8.53
CA LEU A 129 36.67 11.04 8.53
C LEU A 129 36.18 11.82 7.30
N ALA A 130 36.29 11.23 6.10
CA ALA A 130 35.80 11.87 4.88
C ALA A 130 34.29 12.13 4.97
N PHE A 131 33.52 11.16 5.49
CA PHE A 131 32.09 11.27 5.71
C PHE A 131 31.77 12.40 6.71
N ALA A 132 32.51 12.51 7.82
CA ALA A 132 32.33 13.59 8.80
C ALA A 132 32.61 14.99 8.23
N ILE A 133 33.47 15.10 7.21
CA ILE A 133 33.69 16.37 6.48
C ILE A 133 32.53 16.64 5.53
N LEU A 134 32.08 15.64 4.77
CA LEU A 134 30.99 15.76 3.80
C LEU A 134 29.63 16.02 4.46
N GLU A 135 29.39 15.46 5.64
CA GLU A 135 28.19 15.72 6.46
C GLU A 135 28.00 17.21 6.72
N LYS A 136 29.08 17.98 6.82
CA LYS A 136 29.01 19.43 7.06
C LYS A 136 28.31 20.17 5.92
N ALA A 137 28.34 19.64 4.69
CA ALA A 137 27.62 20.23 3.58
C ALA A 137 26.09 20.16 3.75
N ALA A 138 25.59 19.32 4.66
CA ALA A 138 24.17 19.26 5.00
C ALA A 138 23.69 20.43 5.90
N ARG A 139 24.59 21.35 6.31
CA ARG A 139 24.24 22.50 7.17
C ARG A 139 23.56 23.65 6.41
N SER A 140 23.79 23.77 5.11
CA SER A 140 23.17 24.82 4.29
C SER A 140 23.01 24.39 2.83
N PRO A 141 22.00 24.90 2.10
CA PRO A 141 21.85 24.61 0.68
C PRO A 141 23.02 25.09 -0.18
N SER A 142 23.72 26.15 0.27
CA SER A 142 24.89 26.68 -0.43
C SER A 142 26.06 25.70 -0.35
N ASP A 143 26.31 25.11 0.82
CA ASP A 143 27.37 24.11 0.99
C ASP A 143 27.05 22.83 0.21
N ALA A 144 25.79 22.37 0.23
CA ALA A 144 25.33 21.26 -0.60
C ALA A 144 25.55 21.50 -2.11
N SER A 145 25.35 22.74 -2.57
CA SER A 145 25.61 23.14 -3.95
C SER A 145 27.11 23.12 -4.29
N ILE A 146 27.98 23.54 -3.36
CA ILE A 146 29.43 23.45 -3.51
C ILE A 146 29.83 21.99 -3.68
N LEU A 147 29.33 21.10 -2.82
CA LEU A 147 29.57 19.66 -2.93
C LEU A 147 29.10 19.11 -4.29
N ALA A 148 27.90 19.47 -4.74
CA ALA A 148 27.36 19.05 -6.03
C ALA A 148 28.24 19.46 -7.22
N SER A 149 28.89 20.64 -7.11
CA SER A 149 29.77 21.18 -8.14
C SER A 149 31.22 20.69 -8.08
N THR A 150 31.60 20.01 -6.98
CA THR A 150 32.97 19.54 -6.78
C THR A 150 33.20 18.23 -7.57
N PRO A 151 34.12 18.21 -8.56
CA PRO A 151 34.29 17.05 -9.44
C PRO A 151 34.70 15.77 -8.69
N GLY A 152 34.09 14.64 -9.04
CA GLY A 152 34.43 13.30 -8.54
C GLY A 152 34.06 13.00 -7.08
N LEU A 153 33.85 14.02 -6.25
CA LEU A 153 33.65 13.84 -4.81
C LEU A 153 32.31 13.16 -4.48
N LEU A 154 31.22 13.56 -5.14
CA LEU A 154 29.91 12.93 -4.96
C LEU A 154 29.88 11.49 -5.48
N GLU A 155 30.60 11.20 -6.56
CA GLU A 155 30.73 9.84 -7.11
C GLU A 155 31.47 8.93 -6.13
N ALA A 156 32.61 9.40 -5.61
CA ALA A 156 33.41 8.67 -4.61
C ALA A 156 32.60 8.41 -3.33
N LEU A 157 31.77 9.37 -2.89
CA LEU A 157 30.87 9.20 -1.74
C LEU A 157 29.86 8.09 -1.98
N LEU A 158 29.11 8.14 -3.10
CA LEU A 158 28.11 7.12 -3.44
C LEU A 158 28.73 5.74 -3.57
N TYR A 159 29.85 5.66 -4.27
CA TYR A 159 30.55 4.41 -4.49
C TYR A 159 30.99 3.79 -3.16
N ARG A 160 31.74 4.53 -2.33
CA ARG A 160 32.19 4.04 -1.02
C ARG A 160 31.03 3.66 -0.10
N TRP A 161 29.97 4.47 -0.07
CA TRP A 161 28.78 4.17 0.72
C TRP A 161 28.18 2.82 0.35
N LEU A 162 28.08 2.47 -0.93
CA LEU A 162 27.50 1.21 -1.37
C LEU A 162 28.44 0.01 -1.15
N ILE A 163 29.75 0.17 -1.38
CA ILE A 163 30.69 -0.97 -1.37
C ILE A 163 31.43 -1.22 -0.07
N SER A 164 31.33 -0.33 0.93
CA SER A 164 32.07 -0.52 2.18
C SER A 164 31.58 -1.77 2.91
N PRO A 165 32.46 -2.69 3.37
CA PRO A 165 32.05 -3.81 4.22
C PRO A 165 31.80 -3.36 5.68
N ALA A 166 32.25 -2.16 6.06
CA ALA A 166 32.08 -1.64 7.41
C ALA A 166 30.66 -1.10 7.65
N VAL A 167 30.02 -1.59 8.71
CA VAL A 167 28.65 -1.22 9.09
C VAL A 167 28.55 0.28 9.41
N SER A 168 29.54 0.84 10.11
CA SER A 168 29.59 2.25 10.49
C SER A 168 29.55 3.19 9.28
N VAL A 169 30.36 2.91 8.26
CA VAL A 169 30.43 3.68 7.01
C VAL A 169 29.09 3.59 6.26
N GLY A 170 28.50 2.39 6.18
CA GLY A 170 27.19 2.19 5.57
C GLY A 170 26.09 3.03 6.25
N GLN A 171 26.02 2.98 7.57
CA GLN A 171 25.04 3.72 8.37
C GLN A 171 25.23 5.23 8.26
N GLN A 172 26.46 5.73 8.36
CA GLN A 172 26.75 7.16 8.16
C GLN A 172 26.36 7.63 6.76
N GLY A 173 26.61 6.83 5.72
CA GLY A 173 26.27 7.21 4.36
C GLY A 173 24.77 7.39 4.13
N VAL A 174 23.92 6.51 4.70
CA VAL A 174 22.46 6.67 4.65
C VAL A 174 22.04 8.00 5.29
N LEU A 175 22.60 8.32 6.46
CA LEU A 175 22.29 9.56 7.18
C LEU A 175 22.73 10.80 6.41
N ILE A 176 23.98 10.82 5.94
CA ILE A 176 24.58 11.97 5.26
C ILE A 176 23.90 12.23 3.92
N LEU A 177 23.71 11.20 3.09
CA LEU A 177 23.05 11.37 1.78
C LEU A 177 21.60 11.84 1.96
N GLY A 178 20.89 11.28 2.95
CA GLY A 178 19.55 11.74 3.30
C GLY A 178 19.55 13.21 3.75
N ASP A 179 20.46 13.61 4.65
CA ASP A 179 20.54 14.98 5.17
C ASP A 179 20.95 15.99 4.09
N LEU A 180 21.87 15.60 3.19
CA LEU A 180 22.30 16.41 2.06
C LEU A 180 21.16 16.64 1.05
N LEU A 181 20.44 15.59 0.68
CA LEU A 181 19.30 15.69 -0.24
C LEU A 181 18.11 16.42 0.41
N ASP A 182 17.93 16.29 1.72
CA ASP A 182 16.93 17.03 2.46
C ASP A 182 17.23 18.53 2.46
N ILE A 183 18.43 18.95 2.88
CA ILE A 183 18.75 20.40 2.91
C ILE A 183 18.74 21.03 1.51
N ASP A 184 19.12 20.27 0.47
CA ASP A 184 19.15 20.74 -0.92
C ASP A 184 17.79 20.62 -1.62
N CYS A 185 16.80 19.93 -1.05
CA CYS A 185 15.51 19.72 -1.69
C CYS A 185 14.81 21.05 -2.03
N PRO A 186 14.44 21.28 -3.30
CA PRO A 186 13.81 22.52 -3.74
C PRO A 186 12.31 22.55 -3.43
N LEU A 187 11.72 21.49 -2.88
CA LEU A 187 10.31 21.42 -2.52
C LEU A 187 10.10 21.79 -1.04
N SER A 188 8.87 22.16 -0.69
CA SER A 188 8.49 22.37 0.71
C SER A 188 8.74 21.09 1.52
N GLN A 189 9.22 21.26 2.75
CA GLN A 189 9.47 20.12 3.62
C GLN A 189 8.14 19.51 4.08
N PRO A 190 7.95 18.18 3.99
CA PRO A 190 6.73 17.55 4.45
C PRO A 190 6.61 17.62 5.97
N VAL A 191 5.38 17.61 6.47
CA VAL A 191 5.08 17.71 7.90
C VAL A 191 4.76 16.31 8.44
N PHE A 192 5.56 15.88 9.42
CA PHE A 192 5.39 14.61 10.13
C PHE A 192 5.35 14.88 11.64
N THR A 193 4.46 14.18 12.35
CA THR A 193 4.52 14.07 13.82
C THR A 193 5.72 13.22 14.24
N ASP A 194 6.12 13.29 15.51
CA ASP A 194 7.27 12.51 15.98
C ASP A 194 6.98 11.00 15.95
N ASP A 195 5.75 10.58 16.28
CA ASP A 195 5.31 9.18 16.15
C ASP A 195 5.39 8.69 14.69
N GLN A 196 4.98 9.51 13.72
CA GLN A 196 5.06 9.15 12.29
C GLN A 196 6.52 9.04 11.81
N LYS A 197 7.41 9.91 12.30
CA LYS A 197 8.85 9.83 11.99
C LYS A 197 9.46 8.54 12.52
N GLU A 198 9.07 8.13 13.74
CA GLU A 198 9.55 6.89 14.35
C GLU A 198 9.01 5.67 13.61
N CYS A 199 7.70 5.60 13.33
CA CYS A 199 7.08 4.48 12.62
C CYS A 199 7.68 4.21 11.23
N TYR A 200 8.01 5.26 10.48
CA TYR A 200 8.45 5.14 9.09
C TYR A 200 9.95 5.39 8.88
N ASP A 201 10.71 5.55 9.98
CA ASP A 201 12.15 5.87 9.96
C ASP A 201 12.47 7.15 9.14
N ILE A 202 11.62 8.17 9.28
CA ILE A 202 11.72 9.43 8.55
C ILE A 202 12.48 10.47 9.37
N ARG A 203 13.74 10.67 9.01
CA ARG A 203 14.56 11.78 9.51
C ARG A 203 14.41 13.00 8.62
N LEU A 204 14.13 14.17 9.20
CA LEU A 204 14.04 15.44 8.48
C LEU A 204 14.97 16.50 9.10
N VAL A 205 15.79 17.15 8.27
CA VAL A 205 16.71 18.23 8.68
C VAL A 205 15.93 19.52 8.84
N ARG A 206 16.18 20.29 9.90
CA ARG A 206 15.50 21.58 10.07
C ARG A 206 15.96 22.58 9.00
N ARG A 207 15.05 22.96 8.08
CA ARG A 207 15.33 23.95 7.03
C ARG A 207 14.94 25.35 7.46
N THR A 208 15.81 26.33 7.22
CA THR A 208 15.52 27.77 7.39
C THR A 208 15.26 28.47 6.06
N VAL A 209 15.70 27.87 4.96
CA VAL A 209 15.57 28.34 3.58
C VAL A 209 15.29 27.15 2.67
N GLN A 210 14.71 27.42 1.50
CA GLN A 210 14.47 26.40 0.47
C GLN A 210 15.78 25.95 -0.17
N GLY A 211 15.88 24.66 -0.51
CA GLY A 211 17.05 24.09 -1.16
C GLY A 211 17.20 24.50 -2.63
N HIS A 212 18.40 24.36 -3.18
CA HIS A 212 18.70 24.75 -4.58
C HIS A 212 18.45 23.62 -5.60
N GLY A 213 18.25 22.39 -5.14
CA GLY A 213 18.09 21.18 -5.96
C GLY A 213 19.33 20.80 -6.76
N ALA A 214 20.52 21.26 -6.37
CA ALA A 214 21.77 21.00 -7.09
C ALA A 214 22.17 19.52 -7.02
N LEU A 215 22.07 18.91 -5.84
CA LEU A 215 22.33 17.48 -5.63
C LEU A 215 21.25 16.62 -6.27
N TRP A 216 19.97 17.01 -6.14
CA TRP A 216 18.86 16.31 -6.79
C TRP A 216 19.05 16.20 -8.30
N ARG A 217 19.37 17.33 -8.97
CA ARG A 217 19.65 17.33 -10.41
C ARG A 217 20.86 16.48 -10.78
N ARG A 218 21.92 16.48 -9.96
CA ARG A 218 23.14 15.71 -10.22
C ARG A 218 22.93 14.21 -10.05
N LEU A 219 22.14 13.80 -9.06
CA LEU A 219 21.91 12.41 -8.72
C LEU A 219 20.81 11.75 -9.57
N PHE A 220 19.76 12.48 -9.92
CA PHE A 220 18.52 11.95 -10.51
C PHE A 220 18.08 12.64 -11.82
N GLY A 221 18.92 13.49 -12.42
CA GLY A 221 18.66 14.13 -13.71
C GLY A 221 18.91 13.21 -14.92
N ASP A 222 18.99 13.79 -16.12
CA ASP A 222 19.16 13.04 -17.40
C ASP A 222 20.46 12.23 -17.46
N GLU A 223 21.53 12.71 -16.81
CA GLU A 223 22.80 11.99 -16.59
C GLU A 223 22.94 11.60 -15.11
N ALA A 224 21.92 10.92 -14.57
CA ALA A 224 21.84 10.53 -13.18
C ALA A 224 23.10 9.79 -12.71
N LEU A 225 23.90 10.45 -11.86
CA LEU A 225 25.10 9.86 -11.28
C LEU A 225 24.78 8.59 -10.47
N CYS A 226 23.60 8.53 -9.86
CA CYS A 226 23.14 7.34 -9.13
C CYS A 226 23.13 6.11 -10.04
N TRP A 227 22.57 6.23 -11.24
CA TRP A 227 22.52 5.14 -12.22
C TRP A 227 23.89 4.75 -12.75
N GLN A 228 24.78 5.73 -12.99
CA GLN A 228 26.16 5.46 -13.41
C GLN A 228 26.91 4.62 -12.36
N VAL A 229 26.77 4.98 -11.08
CA VAL A 229 27.39 4.23 -9.98
C VAL A 229 26.77 2.83 -9.86
N LEU A 230 25.45 2.70 -9.89
CA LEU A 230 24.78 1.38 -9.79
C LEU A 230 25.21 0.44 -10.93
N GLN A 231 25.22 0.94 -12.18
CA GLN A 231 25.66 0.15 -13.34
C GLN A 231 27.13 -0.25 -13.23
N LYS A 232 27.99 0.67 -12.78
CA LYS A 232 29.42 0.38 -12.55
C LYS A 232 29.60 -0.71 -11.49
N LEU A 233 28.83 -0.66 -10.40
CA LEU A 233 28.88 -1.69 -9.36
C LEU A 233 28.44 -3.04 -9.87
N GLU A 234 27.32 -3.13 -10.60
CA GLU A 234 26.83 -4.39 -11.17
C GLU A 234 27.79 -4.98 -12.21
N THR A 235 28.46 -4.15 -13.00
CA THR A 235 29.37 -4.61 -14.05
C THR A 235 30.76 -4.99 -13.55
N GLU A 236 31.32 -4.25 -12.59
CA GLU A 236 32.73 -4.39 -12.20
C GLU A 236 32.93 -5.17 -10.89
N LEU A 237 32.00 -5.09 -9.93
CA LEU A 237 32.24 -5.55 -8.55
C LEU A 237 31.21 -6.52 -8.00
N LEU A 238 29.94 -6.31 -8.31
CA LEU A 238 28.79 -7.01 -7.73
C LEU A 238 27.90 -7.65 -8.82
N PRO A 239 28.45 -8.45 -9.74
CA PRO A 239 27.67 -8.98 -10.84
C PRO A 239 26.51 -9.87 -10.36
N PRO A 240 25.29 -9.70 -10.94
CA PRO A 240 24.11 -10.50 -10.59
C PRO A 240 24.37 -12.01 -10.66
N SER A 241 25.17 -12.43 -11.63
CA SER A 241 25.53 -13.83 -11.92
C SER A 241 26.65 -14.40 -11.04
N SER A 242 27.24 -13.61 -10.14
CA SER A 242 28.30 -14.10 -9.27
C SER A 242 27.78 -15.16 -8.29
N THR A 243 28.52 -16.26 -8.16
CA THR A 243 28.27 -17.30 -7.15
C THR A 243 29.20 -17.18 -5.94
N ASP A 244 30.06 -16.15 -5.88
CA ASP A 244 30.96 -15.93 -4.73
C ASP A 244 30.14 -15.42 -3.52
N PRO A 245 30.13 -16.15 -2.38
CA PRO A 245 29.38 -15.75 -1.19
C PRO A 245 29.73 -14.35 -0.67
N LYS A 246 30.99 -13.91 -0.84
CA LYS A 246 31.41 -12.56 -0.42
C LYS A 246 30.79 -11.48 -1.29
N VAL A 247 30.71 -11.73 -2.61
CA VAL A 247 30.10 -10.82 -3.57
C VAL A 247 28.59 -10.75 -3.35
N ILE A 248 27.94 -11.90 -3.11
CA ILE A 248 26.51 -11.97 -2.79
C ILE A 248 26.22 -11.18 -1.51
N SER A 249 26.98 -11.43 -0.43
CA SER A 249 26.79 -10.71 0.83
C SER A 249 27.01 -9.20 0.69
N GLN A 250 28.03 -8.77 -0.05
CA GLN A 250 28.29 -7.35 -0.29
C GLN A 250 27.19 -6.71 -1.14
N ARG A 251 26.62 -7.44 -2.11
CA ARG A 251 25.48 -6.99 -2.90
C ARG A 251 24.25 -6.80 -2.02
N SER A 252 23.93 -7.74 -1.14
CA SER A 252 22.82 -7.61 -0.18
C SER A 252 23.00 -6.40 0.75
N LEU A 253 24.22 -6.12 1.20
CA LEU A 253 24.52 -4.92 2.00
C LEU A 253 24.30 -3.62 1.21
N ALA A 254 24.70 -3.57 -0.06
CA ALA A 254 24.49 -2.40 -0.92
C ALA A 254 23.00 -2.16 -1.19
N GLN A 255 22.24 -3.24 -1.45
CA GLN A 255 20.79 -3.21 -1.65
C GLN A 255 20.07 -2.71 -0.40
N ASP A 256 20.36 -3.26 0.78
CA ASP A 256 19.79 -2.83 2.06
C ASP A 256 20.01 -1.33 2.32
N ARG A 257 21.21 -0.82 2.04
CA ARG A 257 21.53 0.62 2.18
C ARG A 257 20.67 1.50 1.28
N LEU A 258 20.48 1.09 0.02
CA LEU A 258 19.63 1.85 -0.91
C LEU A 258 18.17 1.81 -0.48
N LEU A 259 17.67 0.62 -0.10
CA LEU A 259 16.30 0.43 0.40
C LEU A 259 16.00 1.28 1.64
N ARG A 260 16.94 1.40 2.58
CA ARG A 260 16.78 2.27 3.77
C ARG A 260 16.72 3.76 3.44
N LEU A 261 17.39 4.20 2.38
CA LEU A 261 17.43 5.62 2.00
C LEU A 261 16.18 6.05 1.22
N LEU A 262 15.63 5.18 0.38
CA LEU A 262 14.60 5.52 -0.60
C LEU A 262 13.28 6.06 -0.01
N PRO A 263 12.68 5.50 1.06
CA PRO A 263 11.45 6.05 1.66
C PRO A 263 11.61 7.51 2.07
N ARG A 264 12.74 7.85 2.70
CA ARG A 264 13.08 9.22 3.07
C ARG A 264 13.18 10.13 1.84
N LEU A 265 13.80 9.68 0.75
CA LEU A 265 13.91 10.49 -0.46
C LEU A 265 12.56 10.64 -1.18
N ALA A 266 11.72 9.61 -1.17
CA ALA A 266 10.43 9.61 -1.83
C ALA A 266 9.47 10.65 -1.21
N VAL A 267 9.50 10.84 0.12
CA VAL A 267 8.70 11.89 0.77
C VAL A 267 9.22 13.31 0.52
N LEU A 268 10.50 13.45 0.13
CA LEU A 268 11.11 14.73 -0.18
C LEU A 268 10.84 15.16 -1.62
N ASP A 269 11.06 14.27 -2.60
CA ASP A 269 10.77 14.52 -4.01
C ASP A 269 10.51 13.22 -4.77
N PHE A 270 9.27 12.74 -4.65
CA PHE A 270 8.77 11.55 -5.33
C PHE A 270 8.95 11.62 -6.85
N ASN A 271 8.73 12.80 -7.46
CA ASN A 271 8.75 12.95 -8.91
C ASN A 271 10.15 12.77 -9.49
N SER A 272 11.18 13.30 -8.81
CA SER A 272 12.56 13.11 -9.25
C SER A 272 12.95 11.63 -9.26
N LEU A 273 12.56 10.87 -8.23
CA LEU A 273 12.82 9.42 -8.17
C LEU A 273 12.02 8.65 -9.24
N ALA A 274 10.76 9.01 -9.45
CA ALA A 274 9.88 8.35 -10.42
C ALA A 274 10.22 8.67 -11.89
N ARG A 275 10.89 9.80 -12.17
CA ARG A 275 11.32 10.19 -13.53
C ARG A 275 12.74 9.79 -13.88
N SER A 276 13.61 9.64 -12.88
CA SER A 276 15.01 9.24 -13.06
C SER A 276 15.10 7.81 -13.57
N ALA A 277 15.06 7.63 -14.89
CA ALA A 277 14.97 6.33 -15.53
C ALA A 277 16.25 5.94 -16.28
N ALA A 278 16.65 4.69 -16.15
CA ALA A 278 17.73 4.08 -16.94
C ALA A 278 17.38 2.64 -17.28
N SER A 279 17.99 2.10 -18.34
CA SER A 279 17.89 0.67 -18.65
C SER A 279 18.75 -0.13 -17.67
N PRO A 280 18.16 -1.06 -16.89
CA PRO A 280 18.91 -1.84 -15.90
C PRO A 280 19.78 -2.91 -16.57
N ALA A 281 19.41 -3.34 -17.78
CA ALA A 281 20.19 -4.26 -18.59
C ALA A 281 20.22 -3.81 -20.06
N PRO A 282 21.25 -4.20 -20.84
CA PRO A 282 21.30 -3.90 -22.26
C PRO A 282 20.04 -4.40 -23.00
N GLY A 283 19.31 -3.47 -23.63
CA GLY A 283 18.08 -3.78 -24.37
C GLY A 283 16.79 -3.87 -23.53
N ALA A 284 16.87 -3.75 -22.21
CA ALA A 284 15.69 -3.66 -21.34
C ALA A 284 15.06 -2.26 -21.41
N PRO A 285 13.73 -2.14 -21.25
CA PRO A 285 13.07 -0.84 -21.16
C PRO A 285 13.62 -0.02 -19.98
N PRO A 286 13.69 1.31 -20.10
CA PRO A 286 14.11 2.16 -19.01
C PRO A 286 13.10 2.08 -17.87
N VAL A 287 13.60 1.92 -16.65
CA VAL A 287 12.80 1.92 -15.43
C VAL A 287 13.30 3.01 -14.50
N SER A 288 12.39 3.61 -13.74
CA SER A 288 12.73 4.58 -12.70
C SER A 288 13.51 3.92 -11.56
N LEU A 289 14.23 4.71 -10.77
CA LEU A 289 14.97 4.19 -9.61
C LEU A 289 14.03 3.52 -8.59
N LEU A 290 12.81 4.05 -8.43
CA LEU A 290 11.83 3.46 -7.53
C LEU A 290 11.32 2.12 -8.07
N GLU A 291 10.98 2.04 -9.36
CA GLU A 291 10.60 0.77 -10.01
C GLU A 291 11.72 -0.27 -9.96
N PHE A 292 12.96 0.16 -10.16
CA PHE A 292 14.13 -0.71 -10.02
C PHE A 292 14.22 -1.30 -8.63
N ALA A 293 14.19 -0.46 -7.59
CA ALA A 293 14.28 -0.89 -6.20
C ALA A 293 13.14 -1.83 -5.80
N THR A 294 11.91 -1.57 -6.27
CA THR A 294 10.75 -2.38 -5.93
C THR A 294 10.67 -3.70 -6.71
N LEU A 295 11.00 -3.71 -8.01
CA LEU A 295 10.68 -4.85 -8.90
C LEU A 295 11.89 -5.69 -9.31
N PHE A 296 13.09 -5.09 -9.37
CA PHE A 296 14.23 -5.70 -10.07
C PHE A 296 15.49 -5.82 -9.21
N MET A 297 15.66 -4.95 -8.22
CA MET A 297 16.91 -4.83 -7.48
C MET A 297 17.20 -6.06 -6.60
N VAL A 298 16.16 -6.67 -6.04
CA VAL A 298 16.27 -7.73 -5.04
C VAL A 298 15.75 -9.05 -5.58
N ASP A 299 16.53 -10.12 -5.42
CA ASP A 299 16.05 -11.48 -5.64
C ASP A 299 15.28 -11.98 -4.41
N ARG A 300 13.98 -12.19 -4.58
CA ARG A 300 13.04 -12.57 -3.52
C ARG A 300 12.90 -14.09 -3.35
N GLN A 301 13.34 -14.89 -4.32
CA GLN A 301 13.10 -16.34 -4.33
C GLN A 301 14.25 -17.16 -3.74
N GLY A 302 15.36 -16.52 -3.37
CA GLY A 302 16.58 -17.20 -2.91
C GLY A 302 17.11 -16.83 -1.51
N ASP A 303 16.63 -15.74 -0.89
CA ASP A 303 17.12 -15.23 0.40
C ASP A 303 15.99 -14.59 1.22
N GLU A 304 15.50 -15.31 2.22
CA GLU A 304 14.39 -14.90 3.10
C GLU A 304 14.70 -13.60 3.87
N LEU A 305 15.95 -13.39 4.29
CA LEU A 305 16.33 -12.19 5.03
C LEU A 305 16.26 -10.94 4.14
N VAL A 306 16.68 -11.09 2.89
CA VAL A 306 16.63 -10.03 1.89
C VAL A 306 15.18 -9.72 1.48
N HIS A 307 14.33 -10.74 1.37
CA HIS A 307 12.88 -10.57 1.13
C HIS A 307 12.19 -9.82 2.28
N LEU A 308 12.47 -10.19 3.55
CA LEU A 308 11.96 -9.48 4.72
C LEU A 308 12.43 -8.01 4.77
N THR A 309 13.68 -7.75 4.39
CA THR A 309 14.23 -6.39 4.30
C THR A 309 13.51 -5.57 3.22
N TRP A 310 13.17 -6.21 2.10
CA TRP A 310 12.39 -5.58 1.04
C TRP A 310 10.93 -5.32 1.45
N ILE A 311 10.29 -6.22 2.20
CA ILE A 311 8.94 -5.99 2.77
C ILE A 311 8.96 -4.80 3.74
N ASP A 312 9.93 -4.73 4.67
CA ASP A 312 10.12 -3.60 5.59
C ASP A 312 10.26 -2.27 4.83
N PHE A 313 11.06 -2.27 3.76
CA PHE A 313 11.18 -1.11 2.86
C PHE A 313 9.83 -0.71 2.25
N MET A 314 9.06 -1.67 1.71
CA MET A 314 7.77 -1.37 1.08
C MET A 314 6.75 -0.84 2.09
N GLN A 315 6.71 -1.39 3.31
CA GLN A 315 5.85 -0.89 4.40
C GLN A 315 6.21 0.55 4.78
N LYS A 316 7.51 0.87 4.90
CA LYS A 316 7.98 2.24 5.16
C LYS A 316 7.65 3.19 4.02
N LEU A 317 7.89 2.79 2.78
CA LEU A 317 7.61 3.60 1.60
C LEU A 317 6.12 3.93 1.49
N VAL A 318 5.26 2.91 1.55
CA VAL A 318 3.80 3.06 1.45
C VAL A 318 3.26 3.86 2.63
N GLY A 319 3.72 3.58 3.85
CA GLY A 319 3.29 4.28 5.06
C GLY A 319 3.69 5.76 5.07
N ALA A 320 4.94 6.07 4.71
CA ALA A 320 5.45 7.44 4.70
C ALA A 320 4.79 8.30 3.61
N LEU A 321 4.57 7.75 2.42
CA LEU A 321 3.96 8.49 1.31
C LEU A 321 2.48 8.82 1.51
N ARG A 322 1.78 8.13 2.41
CA ARG A 322 0.43 8.50 2.86
C ARG A 322 0.40 9.88 3.53
N VAL A 323 1.41 10.15 4.35
CA VAL A 323 1.48 11.35 5.19
C VAL A 323 2.04 12.53 4.41
N ALA A 324 2.97 12.27 3.50
CA ALA A 324 3.58 13.32 2.68
C ALA A 324 2.56 13.95 1.71
N ASP A 325 2.66 15.26 1.47
CA ASP A 325 1.83 15.98 0.48
C ASP A 325 1.93 15.41 -0.95
N THR A 326 2.98 14.62 -1.22
CA THR A 326 3.18 13.86 -2.46
C THR A 326 2.23 12.68 -2.63
N ALA A 327 1.42 12.33 -1.62
CA ALA A 327 0.50 11.19 -1.62
C ALA A 327 -0.32 11.12 -2.92
N LYS A 328 -0.96 12.22 -3.32
CA LYS A 328 -1.80 12.32 -4.54
C LYS A 328 -1.06 11.97 -5.83
N LEU A 329 0.22 12.32 -5.93
CA LEU A 329 1.05 12.04 -7.10
C LEU A 329 1.58 10.60 -7.08
N SER A 330 1.73 10.03 -5.88
CA SER A 330 2.26 8.69 -5.69
C SER A 330 1.23 7.57 -5.83
N VAL A 331 -0.08 7.83 -5.68
CA VAL A 331 -1.12 6.78 -5.64
C VAL A 331 -1.03 5.80 -6.81
N ASP A 332 -1.11 6.30 -8.05
CA ASP A 332 -1.14 5.42 -9.23
C ASP A 332 0.18 4.68 -9.43
N THR A 333 1.30 5.32 -9.07
CA THR A 333 2.62 4.70 -9.13
C THR A 333 2.74 3.62 -8.06
N LEU A 334 2.44 3.90 -6.78
CA LEU A 334 2.47 2.90 -5.71
C LEU A 334 1.52 1.73 -5.98
N ARG A 335 0.30 2.01 -6.44
CA ARG A 335 -0.67 0.97 -6.83
C ARG A 335 -0.09 0.03 -7.88
N ARG A 336 0.57 0.61 -8.89
CA ARG A 336 1.25 -0.15 -9.93
C ARG A 336 2.45 -0.92 -9.40
N LEU A 337 3.30 -0.31 -8.56
CA LEU A 337 4.47 -0.98 -7.99
C LEU A 337 4.08 -2.16 -7.09
N VAL A 338 3.09 -1.97 -6.21
CA VAL A 338 2.58 -3.03 -5.32
C VAL A 338 1.97 -4.17 -6.14
N ARG A 339 1.17 -3.85 -7.17
CA ARG A 339 0.62 -4.85 -8.08
C ARG A 339 1.72 -5.60 -8.83
N ASP A 340 2.62 -4.87 -9.49
CA ASP A 340 3.61 -5.46 -10.38
C ASP A 340 4.70 -6.21 -9.60
N ALA A 341 4.84 -5.95 -8.29
CA ALA A 341 5.67 -6.75 -7.41
C ALA A 341 5.12 -8.19 -7.25
N ASP A 342 3.79 -8.38 -7.33
CA ASP A 342 3.11 -9.68 -7.30
C ASP A 342 3.61 -10.58 -6.15
N ASP A 343 3.48 -10.10 -4.91
CA ASP A 343 4.04 -10.73 -3.71
C ASP A 343 2.99 -10.84 -2.61
N ALA A 344 2.60 -12.08 -2.27
CA ALA A 344 1.53 -12.33 -1.30
C ALA A 344 1.95 -11.91 0.12
N GLU A 345 3.21 -12.18 0.50
CA GLU A 345 3.73 -11.82 1.82
C GLU A 345 3.81 -10.31 2.00
N LEU A 346 4.15 -9.56 0.94
CA LEU A 346 4.04 -8.11 0.95
C LEU A 346 2.61 -7.65 1.21
N ILE A 347 1.63 -8.18 0.46
CA ILE A 347 0.23 -7.78 0.60
C ILE A 347 -0.26 -8.06 2.03
N ASP A 348 0.07 -9.23 2.58
CA ASP A 348 -0.29 -9.57 3.96
C ASP A 348 0.41 -8.67 4.98
N ALA A 349 1.69 -8.36 4.77
CA ALA A 349 2.44 -7.45 5.62
C ALA A 349 1.87 -6.01 5.59
N LEU A 350 1.51 -5.50 4.40
CA LEU A 350 0.88 -4.20 4.24
C LEU A 350 -0.48 -4.17 4.94
N TRP A 351 -1.33 -5.17 4.73
CA TRP A 351 -2.66 -5.25 5.37
C TRP A 351 -2.62 -5.58 6.86
N GLY A 352 -1.48 -6.08 7.36
CA GLY A 352 -1.19 -6.21 8.78
C GLY A 352 -0.80 -4.89 9.46
N MET A 353 -0.43 -3.84 8.71
CA MET A 353 0.01 -2.57 9.28
C MET A 353 -1.02 -1.90 10.20
N PRO A 354 -2.32 -1.77 9.86
CA PRO A 354 -3.29 -1.06 10.70
C PRO A 354 -3.41 -1.61 12.12
N GLY A 355 -3.20 -2.92 12.31
CA GLY A 355 -3.24 -3.57 13.63
C GLY A 355 -1.89 -3.63 14.34
N ASN A 356 -0.84 -3.03 13.78
CA ASN A 356 0.52 -3.13 14.27
C ASN A 356 1.06 -1.74 14.66
N MET A 357 1.32 -1.55 15.95
CA MET A 357 1.82 -0.29 16.52
C MET A 357 3.22 0.10 16.04
N ILE A 358 3.98 -0.82 15.43
CA ILE A 358 5.27 -0.50 14.80
C ILE A 358 5.03 0.33 13.53
N TRP A 359 3.98 0.00 12.78
CA TRP A 359 3.73 0.50 11.42
C TRP A 359 2.65 1.56 11.33
N THR A 360 1.84 1.71 12.38
CA THR A 360 0.72 2.63 12.42
C THR A 360 0.81 3.51 13.65
N PRO A 361 0.94 4.84 13.48
CA PRO A 361 0.84 5.80 14.57
C PRO A 361 -0.49 5.64 15.32
N LEU A 362 -0.47 5.91 16.62
CA LEU A 362 -1.62 5.71 17.48
C LEU A 362 -2.83 6.51 16.98
N GLY A 363 -3.96 5.82 16.76
CA GLY A 363 -5.20 6.44 16.29
C GLY A 363 -5.30 6.66 14.78
N GLU A 364 -4.33 6.20 13.98
CA GLU A 364 -4.35 6.31 12.52
C GLU A 364 -4.76 5.00 11.80
N GLU A 365 -5.23 3.99 12.52
CA GLU A 365 -5.57 2.65 12.01
C GLU A 365 -6.54 2.70 10.81
N ASP A 366 -7.63 3.45 10.96
CA ASP A 366 -8.63 3.59 9.90
C ASP A 366 -8.10 4.39 8.70
N ALA A 367 -7.24 5.38 8.94
CA ALA A 367 -6.60 6.17 7.89
C ALA A 367 -5.59 5.34 7.08
N VAL A 368 -4.78 4.51 7.76
CA VAL A 368 -3.88 3.55 7.11
C VAL A 368 -4.70 2.52 6.32
N ARG A 369 -5.80 2.01 6.88
CA ARG A 369 -6.68 1.06 6.17
C ARG A 369 -7.31 1.68 4.92
N ALA A 370 -7.78 2.93 4.98
CA ALA A 370 -8.31 3.64 3.82
C ALA A 370 -7.24 3.84 2.75
N TRP A 371 -6.03 4.26 3.14
CA TRP A 371 -4.90 4.40 2.22
C TRP A 371 -4.54 3.10 1.52
N LEU A 372 -4.47 1.98 2.25
CA LEU A 372 -4.15 0.68 1.67
C LEU A 372 -5.19 0.20 0.66
N ARG A 373 -6.48 0.55 0.83
CA ARG A 373 -7.51 0.28 -0.20
C ARG A 373 -7.17 0.97 -1.52
N GLU A 374 -6.57 2.15 -1.47
CA GLU A 374 -6.19 2.90 -2.66
C GLU A 374 -4.91 2.36 -3.31
N VAL A 375 -3.84 2.12 -2.56
CA VAL A 375 -2.51 1.84 -3.12
C VAL A 375 -2.09 0.37 -3.08
N ALA A 376 -2.75 -0.45 -2.27
CA ALA A 376 -2.47 -1.87 -2.15
C ALA A 376 -3.78 -2.65 -2.03
N PRO A 377 -4.74 -2.47 -2.97
CA PRO A 377 -5.99 -3.22 -2.90
C PRO A 377 -5.63 -4.71 -2.88
N ARG A 378 -6.23 -5.47 -1.95
CA ARG A 378 -6.16 -6.93 -2.03
C ARG A 378 -6.77 -7.32 -3.36
N GLN A 379 -5.92 -7.63 -4.33
CA GLN A 379 -6.36 -8.37 -5.49
C GLN A 379 -6.76 -9.74 -4.97
N ALA A 380 -7.91 -10.25 -5.41
CA ALA A 380 -8.29 -11.63 -5.18
C ALA A 380 -7.08 -12.50 -5.55
N LEU A 381 -6.50 -13.17 -4.54
CA LEU A 381 -5.32 -14.01 -4.69
C LEU A 381 -5.51 -14.94 -5.89
N ARG A 382 -4.63 -14.81 -6.89
CA ARG A 382 -4.28 -15.96 -7.72
C ARG A 382 -3.69 -17.00 -6.78
N VAL A 383 -4.45 -18.05 -6.48
CA VAL A 383 -3.89 -19.27 -5.89
C VAL A 383 -3.09 -19.97 -6.99
N GLY A 384 -1.86 -19.50 -7.22
CA GLY A 384 -0.84 -20.27 -7.91
C GLY A 384 -0.17 -21.18 -6.90
N GLY A 385 -0.61 -22.44 -6.82
CA GLY A 385 0.10 -23.44 -6.02
C GLY A 385 -0.74 -24.54 -5.39
N VAL A 386 -1.63 -25.18 -6.14
CA VAL A 386 -1.92 -26.62 -5.93
C VAL A 386 -2.09 -27.26 -7.30
N GLU A 387 -1.06 -27.97 -7.78
CA GLU A 387 -1.32 -29.07 -8.70
C GLU A 387 -2.12 -30.12 -7.93
N SER A 388 -3.44 -30.08 -8.06
CA SER A 388 -4.29 -31.23 -7.81
C SER A 388 -5.40 -31.27 -8.86
N ASN A 389 -5.15 -32.07 -9.89
CA ASN A 389 -6.11 -32.78 -10.72
C ASN A 389 -7.59 -32.44 -10.50
N THR A 390 -8.11 -31.51 -11.31
CA THR A 390 -9.27 -31.67 -12.20
C THR A 390 -9.50 -30.32 -12.88
N ALA A 391 -8.76 -30.06 -13.96
CA ALA A 391 -8.98 -28.88 -14.78
C ALA A 391 -10.34 -28.99 -15.48
N SER A 392 -11.36 -28.33 -14.94
CA SER A 392 -12.34 -27.67 -15.80
C SER A 392 -11.68 -26.35 -16.23
N MET A 393 -11.34 -26.21 -17.51
CA MET A 393 -10.90 -24.92 -18.05
C MET A 393 -12.04 -23.91 -17.86
N ALA A 394 -11.73 -22.70 -17.41
CA ALA A 394 -12.71 -21.62 -17.35
C ALA A 394 -13.40 -21.43 -18.72
N PRO A 395 -14.72 -21.19 -18.75
CA PRO A 395 -15.51 -21.12 -19.96
C PRO A 395 -15.05 -19.93 -20.81
N LYS A 396 -15.00 -20.17 -22.12
CA LYS A 396 -14.60 -19.14 -23.07
C LYS A 396 -15.80 -18.29 -23.45
N VAL A 397 -15.71 -16.99 -23.21
CA VAL A 397 -16.69 -16.01 -23.67
C VAL A 397 -16.46 -15.76 -25.16
N THR A 398 -17.44 -16.13 -25.97
CA THR A 398 -17.39 -15.96 -27.43
C THR A 398 -18.32 -14.85 -27.92
N HIS A 399 -19.32 -14.52 -27.12
CA HIS A 399 -20.29 -13.46 -27.38
C HIS A 399 -20.67 -12.78 -26.07
N PHE A 400 -21.06 -11.50 -26.11
CA PHE A 400 -21.53 -10.79 -24.90
C PHE A 400 -22.78 -11.39 -24.26
N ARG A 401 -23.56 -12.18 -25.02
CA ARG A 401 -24.74 -12.91 -24.52
C ARG A 401 -24.39 -14.13 -23.66
N ASP A 402 -23.12 -14.53 -23.65
CA ASP A 402 -22.64 -15.66 -22.84
C ASP A 402 -22.49 -15.21 -21.36
N LEU A 403 -22.47 -13.91 -21.08
CA LEU A 403 -22.40 -13.35 -19.73
C LEU A 403 -23.82 -13.13 -19.18
N ASP A 404 -24.11 -13.71 -18.01
CA ASP A 404 -25.37 -13.54 -17.29
C ASP A 404 -25.51 -12.16 -16.66
N PHE A 405 -24.39 -11.55 -16.27
CA PHE A 405 -24.35 -10.27 -15.57
C PHE A 405 -23.12 -9.47 -15.97
N VAL A 406 -23.28 -8.16 -16.18
CA VAL A 406 -22.18 -7.20 -16.34
C VAL A 406 -22.60 -5.85 -15.74
N ALA A 407 -21.86 -5.35 -14.75
CA ALA A 407 -22.13 -4.06 -14.11
C ALA A 407 -20.83 -3.28 -13.85
N GLU A 408 -20.91 -1.95 -13.95
CA GLU A 408 -19.84 -1.05 -13.52
C GLU A 408 -20.15 -0.54 -12.12
N SER A 409 -19.14 -0.56 -11.25
CA SER A 409 -19.20 0.02 -9.92
C SER A 409 -18.51 1.38 -9.90
N PHE A 410 -19.08 2.30 -9.12
CA PHE A 410 -18.63 3.68 -8.98
C PHE A 410 -18.54 4.05 -7.51
N ASP A 411 -17.54 4.85 -7.19
CA ASP A 411 -17.43 5.47 -5.89
C ASP A 411 -18.62 6.41 -5.67
N PRO A 412 -19.40 6.24 -4.59
CA PRO A 412 -20.65 6.97 -4.39
C PRO A 412 -20.43 8.46 -4.10
N ASP A 413 -19.26 8.85 -3.58
CA ASP A 413 -18.97 10.23 -3.19
C ASP A 413 -18.37 11.03 -4.35
N THR A 414 -17.47 10.40 -5.11
CA THR A 414 -16.70 11.05 -6.18
C THR A 414 -17.27 10.77 -7.57
N GLY A 415 -18.10 9.74 -7.72
CA GLY A 415 -18.55 9.22 -9.01
C GLY A 415 -17.44 8.57 -9.85
N ALA A 416 -16.27 8.34 -9.25
CA ALA A 416 -15.14 7.73 -9.94
C ALA A 416 -15.44 6.26 -10.26
N PHE A 417 -15.00 5.80 -11.42
CA PHE A 417 -15.14 4.39 -11.80
C PHE A 417 -14.18 3.53 -10.96
N LEU A 418 -14.71 2.44 -10.40
CA LEU A 418 -13.94 1.49 -9.60
C LEU A 418 -13.56 0.27 -10.44
N TYR A 419 -14.55 -0.49 -10.89
CA TYR A 419 -14.35 -1.74 -11.63
C TYR A 419 -15.61 -2.16 -12.39
N THR A 420 -15.46 -3.09 -13.32
CA THR A 420 -16.54 -3.82 -13.97
C THR A 420 -16.59 -5.23 -13.43
N THR A 421 -17.72 -5.64 -12.88
CA THR A 421 -18.03 -7.00 -12.41
C THR A 421 -18.85 -7.73 -13.45
N PHE A 422 -18.60 -9.02 -13.65
CA PHE A 422 -19.36 -9.87 -14.57
C PHE A 422 -19.40 -11.33 -14.12
N THR A 423 -20.45 -12.04 -14.54
CA THR A 423 -20.62 -13.47 -14.25
C THR A 423 -21.03 -14.24 -15.49
N LEU A 424 -20.64 -15.51 -15.53
CA LEU A 424 -21.10 -16.51 -16.49
C LEU A 424 -21.58 -17.74 -15.70
N ILE A 425 -22.76 -18.24 -16.06
CA ILE A 425 -23.40 -19.38 -15.41
C ILE A 425 -23.59 -20.49 -16.44
N GLU A 426 -22.98 -21.65 -16.20
CA GLU A 426 -23.11 -22.80 -17.10
C GLU A 426 -24.43 -23.56 -16.87
N GLU A 427 -24.73 -24.56 -17.73
CA GLU A 427 -26.01 -25.28 -17.74
C GLU A 427 -26.36 -25.98 -16.41
N ASP A 428 -25.36 -26.38 -15.62
CA ASP A 428 -25.58 -26.99 -14.31
C ASP A 428 -25.71 -25.94 -13.19
N ASP A 429 -25.66 -24.63 -13.46
CA ASP A 429 -25.55 -23.54 -12.48
C ASP A 429 -24.18 -23.41 -11.80
N GLU A 430 -23.13 -23.87 -12.44
CA GLU A 430 -21.77 -23.50 -12.04
C GLU A 430 -21.54 -22.04 -12.37
N VAL A 431 -21.08 -21.27 -11.38
CA VAL A 431 -20.86 -19.85 -11.54
C VAL A 431 -19.39 -19.57 -11.71
N TYR A 432 -19.08 -18.77 -12.73
CA TYR A 432 -17.80 -18.15 -12.94
C TYR A 432 -17.96 -16.64 -12.74
N PHE A 433 -17.08 -16.07 -11.94
CA PHE A 433 -17.10 -14.66 -11.58
C PHE A 433 -15.82 -14.00 -12.08
N GLY A 434 -15.93 -12.76 -12.54
CA GLY A 434 -14.78 -11.94 -12.91
C GLY A 434 -15.00 -10.46 -12.57
N GLN A 435 -13.90 -9.78 -12.29
CA GLN A 435 -13.87 -8.35 -12.02
C GLN A 435 -12.62 -7.73 -12.65
N LEU A 436 -12.80 -6.62 -13.37
CA LEU A 436 -11.72 -5.91 -14.04
C LEU A 436 -11.81 -4.41 -13.77
N ALA A 437 -10.68 -3.77 -13.46
CA ALA A 437 -10.57 -2.31 -13.35
C ALA A 437 -10.58 -1.60 -14.72
N ILE A 438 -11.42 -2.08 -15.65
CA ILE A 438 -11.57 -1.60 -17.02
C ILE A 438 -13.05 -1.33 -17.25
N ARG A 439 -13.39 -0.20 -17.87
CA ARG A 439 -14.77 0.13 -18.25
C ARG A 439 -15.34 -0.95 -19.18
N LYS A 440 -16.59 -1.38 -18.98
CA LYS A 440 -17.21 -2.49 -19.72
C LYS A 440 -17.14 -2.36 -21.24
N LEU A 441 -17.22 -1.12 -21.74
CA LEU A 441 -17.15 -0.82 -23.19
C LEU A 441 -15.75 -1.04 -23.79
N LYS A 442 -14.72 -1.22 -22.95
CA LYS A 442 -13.32 -1.41 -23.34
C LYS A 442 -12.81 -2.82 -23.10
N ILE A 443 -13.61 -3.71 -22.50
CA ILE A 443 -13.22 -5.09 -22.20
C ILE A 443 -13.45 -5.94 -23.46
N SER A 444 -12.41 -6.63 -23.90
CA SER A 444 -12.49 -7.63 -24.96
C SER A 444 -13.03 -8.96 -24.45
N LEU A 445 -13.58 -9.79 -25.35
CA LEU A 445 -14.09 -11.13 -24.99
C LEU A 445 -13.00 -12.04 -24.41
N GLU A 446 -11.73 -11.84 -24.83
CA GLU A 446 -10.57 -12.55 -24.29
C GLU A 446 -10.23 -12.09 -22.86
N GLU A 447 -10.33 -10.79 -22.57
CA GLU A 447 -10.19 -10.27 -21.21
C GLU A 447 -11.31 -10.78 -20.30
N TYR A 448 -12.56 -10.82 -20.78
CA TYR A 448 -13.65 -11.47 -20.05
C TYR A 448 -13.32 -12.93 -19.74
N SER A 449 -12.93 -13.70 -20.76
CA SER A 449 -12.63 -15.13 -20.62
C SER A 449 -11.47 -15.39 -19.64
N SER A 450 -10.42 -14.60 -19.72
CA SER A 450 -9.21 -14.79 -18.91
C SER A 450 -9.37 -14.37 -17.45
N ALA A 451 -10.37 -13.54 -17.15
CA ALA A 451 -10.68 -13.06 -15.81
C ALA A 451 -11.80 -13.86 -15.11
N LEU A 452 -12.44 -14.81 -15.78
CA LEU A 452 -13.45 -15.69 -15.18
C LEU A 452 -12.79 -16.77 -14.31
N VAL A 453 -13.22 -16.84 -13.04
CA VAL A 453 -12.79 -17.86 -12.08
C VAL A 453 -14.01 -18.58 -11.53
N ARG A 454 -13.95 -19.91 -11.44
CA ARG A 454 -15.04 -20.71 -10.86
C ARG A 454 -15.22 -20.35 -9.39
N VAL A 455 -16.45 -19.97 -9.03
CA VAL A 455 -16.84 -19.72 -7.64
C VAL A 455 -17.21 -21.05 -6.98
N PRO A 456 -16.66 -21.38 -5.81
CA PRO A 456 -17.09 -22.57 -5.06
C PRO A 456 -18.58 -22.49 -4.70
N ASP A 457 -19.35 -23.54 -4.98
CA ASP A 457 -20.80 -23.56 -4.71
C ASP A 457 -21.14 -23.21 -3.26
N ALA A 458 -20.32 -23.67 -2.31
CA ALA A 458 -20.53 -23.42 -0.88
C ALA A 458 -20.36 -21.95 -0.46
N GLU A 459 -19.71 -21.10 -1.28
CA GLU A 459 -19.58 -19.66 -1.01
C GLU A 459 -20.86 -18.89 -1.38
N ILE A 460 -21.64 -19.38 -2.35
CA ILE A 460 -22.76 -18.62 -2.94
C ILE A 460 -24.13 -19.30 -2.85
N TYR A 461 -24.14 -20.62 -2.62
CA TYR A 461 -25.36 -21.41 -2.53
C TYR A 461 -25.49 -22.09 -1.16
N PRO A 462 -26.65 -22.01 -0.50
CA PRO A 462 -26.88 -22.75 0.73
C PRO A 462 -27.06 -24.23 0.42
N LYS A 463 -26.56 -25.08 1.32
CA LYS A 463 -26.84 -26.51 1.24
C LYS A 463 -28.34 -26.76 1.36
N LEU A 464 -28.84 -27.73 0.61
CA LEU A 464 -30.22 -28.18 0.78
C LEU A 464 -30.37 -28.75 2.21
N PRO A 465 -31.32 -28.25 3.03
CA PRO A 465 -31.48 -28.72 4.40
C PRO A 465 -31.77 -30.23 4.48
N GLU A 466 -31.08 -30.92 5.40
CA GLU A 466 -31.31 -32.33 5.71
C GLU A 466 -32.10 -32.42 7.03
N GLY A 467 -33.27 -33.09 7.05
CA GLY A 467 -34.07 -33.32 8.27
C GLY A 467 -35.55 -32.92 8.16
N ASP A 468 -36.13 -32.46 9.26
CA ASP A 468 -37.57 -32.11 9.36
C ASP A 468 -37.95 -30.80 8.64
N GLU A 469 -36.96 -30.01 8.20
CA GLU A 469 -37.17 -28.77 7.44
C GLU A 469 -37.43 -29.10 5.95
N GLN A 470 -38.71 -29.24 5.57
CA GLN A 470 -39.10 -29.52 4.19
C GLN A 470 -39.30 -28.23 3.39
N LEU A 471 -38.30 -27.87 2.58
CA LEU A 471 -38.46 -26.92 1.47
C LEU A 471 -38.92 -27.68 0.22
N ALA A 472 -39.90 -27.15 -0.51
CA ALA A 472 -40.31 -27.72 -1.78
C ALA A 472 -39.14 -27.67 -2.78
N VAL A 473 -38.82 -28.80 -3.42
CA VAL A 473 -37.79 -28.86 -4.48
C VAL A 473 -38.48 -28.90 -5.84
N PHE A 474 -38.19 -27.89 -6.66
CA PHE A 474 -38.67 -27.83 -8.03
C PHE A 474 -37.91 -28.83 -8.89
N ARG A 475 -38.63 -29.79 -9.48
CA ARG A 475 -38.05 -30.76 -10.41
C ARG A 475 -38.08 -30.15 -11.80
N ASP A 476 -36.89 -29.85 -12.30
CA ASP A 476 -36.70 -29.17 -13.57
C ASP A 476 -37.11 -30.04 -14.76
N GLU A 477 -37.91 -29.48 -15.68
CA GLU A 477 -38.14 -30.01 -17.02
C GLU A 477 -37.49 -29.04 -18.00
N GLN A 478 -36.40 -29.44 -18.67
CA GLN A 478 -35.75 -28.57 -19.65
C GLN A 478 -36.43 -28.67 -21.02
N PRO A 479 -36.70 -27.53 -21.69
CA PRO A 479 -36.40 -26.15 -21.29
C PRO A 479 -37.42 -25.57 -20.29
N LEU A 480 -36.97 -24.65 -19.43
CA LEU A 480 -37.83 -23.98 -18.44
C LEU A 480 -39.04 -23.33 -19.11
N ALA A 481 -40.23 -23.59 -18.57
CA ALA A 481 -41.47 -23.03 -19.09
C ALA A 481 -41.42 -21.49 -19.11
N SER A 482 -41.93 -20.88 -20.18
CA SER A 482 -41.84 -19.42 -20.43
C SER A 482 -42.54 -18.57 -19.36
N ASN A 483 -43.46 -19.14 -18.61
CA ASN A 483 -44.18 -18.52 -17.51
C ASN A 483 -43.43 -18.59 -16.16
N LEU A 484 -42.23 -19.17 -16.12
CA LEU A 484 -41.40 -19.29 -14.93
C LEU A 484 -40.18 -18.36 -14.97
N TYR A 485 -39.83 -17.85 -13.80
CA TYR A 485 -38.66 -17.03 -13.55
C TYR A 485 -37.83 -17.68 -12.45
N LEU A 486 -36.52 -17.66 -12.63
CA LEU A 486 -35.59 -18.29 -11.72
C LEU A 486 -34.73 -17.23 -11.07
N LYS A 487 -35.05 -16.92 -9.81
CA LYS A 487 -34.31 -15.95 -9.00
C LYS A 487 -33.02 -16.60 -8.51
N ARG A 488 -31.88 -15.95 -8.75
CA ARG A 488 -30.54 -16.37 -8.33
C ARG A 488 -30.00 -15.42 -7.26
N PRO A 489 -29.00 -15.85 -6.47
CA PRO A 489 -28.23 -14.95 -5.61
C PRO A 489 -27.70 -13.76 -6.41
N ARG A 490 -27.77 -12.56 -5.82
CA ARG A 490 -27.10 -11.39 -6.39
C ARG A 490 -25.62 -11.45 -6.04
N LEU A 491 -24.76 -11.48 -7.05
CA LEU A 491 -23.30 -11.62 -6.88
C LEU A 491 -22.53 -10.31 -7.17
N ILE A 492 -23.23 -9.18 -7.31
CA ILE A 492 -22.59 -7.90 -7.65
C ILE A 492 -21.51 -7.50 -6.62
N ASP A 493 -21.76 -7.77 -5.35
CA ASP A 493 -20.87 -7.46 -4.21
C ASP A 493 -20.10 -8.70 -3.70
N TYR A 494 -20.04 -9.79 -4.49
CA TYR A 494 -19.41 -11.04 -4.07
C TYR A 494 -17.95 -10.85 -3.61
N GLU A 495 -17.15 -10.12 -4.39
CA GLU A 495 -15.76 -9.79 -3.99
C GLU A 495 -15.69 -8.90 -2.77
N GLU A 496 -16.66 -8.00 -2.56
CA GLU A 496 -16.69 -7.16 -1.37
C GLU A 496 -16.94 -8.02 -0.12
N TYR A 497 -17.94 -8.91 -0.16
CA TYR A 497 -18.21 -9.85 0.93
C TYR A 497 -17.03 -10.81 1.17
N LYS A 498 -16.38 -11.27 0.10
CA LYS A 498 -15.20 -12.13 0.20
C LYS A 498 -14.03 -11.40 0.87
N ASN A 499 -13.75 -10.17 0.47
CA ASN A 499 -12.68 -9.35 1.03
C ASN A 499 -12.93 -8.94 2.49
N GLN A 500 -14.19 -8.82 2.90
CA GLN A 500 -14.60 -8.55 4.28
C GLN A 500 -14.77 -9.82 5.13
N ASN A 501 -14.50 -11.00 4.55
CA ASN A 501 -14.64 -12.31 5.20
C ASN A 501 -16.06 -12.55 5.76
N CYS A 502 -17.07 -12.21 4.96
CA CYS A 502 -18.49 -12.38 5.25
C CYS A 502 -19.29 -12.93 4.04
N VAL A 503 -18.64 -13.74 3.19
CA VAL A 503 -19.25 -14.32 1.97
C VAL A 503 -20.47 -15.20 2.28
N GLU A 504 -20.55 -15.77 3.48
CA GLU A 504 -21.66 -16.58 3.98
C GLU A 504 -23.00 -15.83 4.05
N VAL A 505 -22.99 -14.49 3.95
CA VAL A 505 -24.19 -13.67 3.85
C VAL A 505 -25.00 -14.04 2.59
N ILE A 506 -24.34 -14.27 1.46
CA ILE A 506 -24.98 -14.56 0.16
C ILE A 506 -25.87 -15.82 0.24
N PRO A 507 -25.36 -17.01 0.64
CA PRO A 507 -26.19 -18.20 0.75
C PRO A 507 -27.24 -18.08 1.86
N SER A 508 -26.96 -17.33 2.93
CA SER A 508 -27.92 -17.11 4.03
C SER A 508 -29.14 -16.32 3.57
N LEU A 509 -28.96 -15.28 2.75
CA LEU A 509 -30.06 -14.50 2.17
C LEU A 509 -30.96 -15.37 1.29
N LEU A 510 -30.38 -16.19 0.41
CA LEU A 510 -31.17 -17.08 -0.45
C LEU A 510 -31.97 -18.11 0.37
N LEU A 511 -31.38 -18.65 1.43
CA LEU A 511 -32.05 -19.62 2.29
C LEU A 511 -33.19 -18.99 3.09
N ASP A 512 -32.98 -17.81 3.66
CA ASP A 512 -34.00 -17.09 4.41
C ASP A 512 -35.18 -16.65 3.52
N GLU A 513 -34.91 -16.27 2.28
CA GLU A 513 -35.96 -16.00 1.29
C GLU A 513 -36.73 -17.28 0.94
N ALA A 514 -36.03 -18.40 0.70
CA ALA A 514 -36.66 -19.69 0.43
C ALA A 514 -37.64 -20.10 1.54
N ARG A 515 -37.23 -19.92 2.81
CA ARG A 515 -38.07 -20.18 3.99
C ARG A 515 -39.29 -19.28 4.05
N SER A 516 -39.12 -17.99 3.79
CA SER A 516 -40.22 -17.03 3.78
C SER A 516 -41.24 -17.38 2.70
N LEU A 517 -40.79 -17.65 1.47
CA LEU A 517 -41.65 -18.03 0.36
C LEU A 517 -42.34 -19.39 0.57
N GLU A 518 -41.67 -20.36 1.19
CA GLU A 518 -42.27 -21.65 1.57
C GLU A 518 -43.38 -21.46 2.63
N ALA A 519 -43.20 -20.56 3.60
CA ALA A 519 -44.24 -20.25 4.57
C ALA A 519 -45.45 -19.55 3.94
N ILE A 520 -45.19 -18.62 3.02
CA ILE A 520 -46.21 -17.86 2.30
C ILE A 520 -46.98 -18.75 1.31
N SER A 521 -46.30 -19.66 0.59
CA SER A 521 -46.93 -20.50 -0.44
C SER A 521 -48.00 -21.44 0.11
N ARG A 522 -47.93 -21.79 1.40
CA ARG A 522 -48.95 -22.58 2.11
C ARG A 522 -50.29 -21.84 2.27
N HIS A 523 -50.26 -20.51 2.18
CA HIS A 523 -51.43 -19.63 2.26
C HIS A 523 -51.38 -18.63 1.09
N PRO A 524 -51.66 -19.07 -0.15
CA PRO A 524 -51.44 -18.23 -1.33
C PRO A 524 -52.39 -17.03 -1.37
N HIS A 525 -51.88 -15.90 -1.87
CA HIS A 525 -52.64 -14.67 -2.10
C HIS A 525 -52.32 -14.13 -3.50
N PRO A 526 -53.32 -13.68 -4.29
CA PRO A 526 -53.11 -13.26 -5.69
C PRO A 526 -52.15 -12.06 -5.84
N GLY A 527 -52.02 -11.23 -4.81
CA GLY A 527 -51.10 -10.10 -4.79
C GLY A 527 -49.67 -10.41 -4.30
N ILE A 528 -49.31 -11.69 -4.15
CA ILE A 528 -47.95 -12.13 -3.78
C ILE A 528 -47.44 -13.12 -4.83
N ILE A 529 -46.16 -13.06 -5.15
CA ILE A 529 -45.52 -13.92 -6.14
C ILE A 529 -45.77 -15.42 -5.88
N GLY A 530 -46.12 -16.15 -6.95
CA GLY A 530 -46.24 -17.60 -6.89
C GLY A 530 -44.86 -18.27 -6.81
N TYR A 531 -44.64 -19.07 -5.78
CA TYR A 531 -43.42 -19.84 -5.54
C TYR A 531 -43.65 -21.34 -5.82
N HIS A 532 -42.77 -21.95 -6.60
CA HIS A 532 -42.86 -23.35 -7.05
C HIS A 532 -41.81 -24.28 -6.40
N GLY A 533 -40.93 -23.73 -5.56
CA GLY A 533 -39.87 -24.49 -4.89
C GLY A 533 -38.46 -24.00 -5.22
N CYS A 534 -37.51 -24.54 -4.48
CA CYS A 534 -36.07 -24.39 -4.67
C CYS A 534 -35.60 -25.24 -5.85
N ARG A 535 -34.79 -24.67 -6.73
CA ARG A 535 -34.01 -25.48 -7.66
C ARG A 535 -32.77 -26.01 -6.94
N ALA A 536 -32.60 -27.32 -6.97
CA ALA A 536 -31.46 -27.99 -6.37
C ALA A 536 -30.51 -28.57 -7.43
N ARG A 537 -29.21 -28.29 -7.29
CA ARG A 537 -28.11 -28.86 -8.09
C ARG A 537 -26.92 -29.11 -7.17
N ARG A 538 -26.20 -30.22 -7.38
CA ARG A 538 -25.00 -30.58 -6.61
C ARG A 538 -25.16 -30.54 -5.08
N GLY A 539 -26.38 -30.76 -4.56
CA GLY A 539 -26.68 -30.70 -3.12
C GLY A 539 -26.91 -29.29 -2.56
N PHE A 540 -26.94 -28.27 -3.41
CA PHE A 540 -27.17 -26.88 -3.04
C PHE A 540 -28.45 -26.33 -3.67
N ILE A 541 -29.03 -25.31 -3.04
CA ILE A 541 -30.12 -24.51 -3.61
C ILE A 541 -29.51 -23.44 -4.53
N THR A 542 -29.65 -23.59 -5.85
CA THR A 542 -29.04 -22.68 -6.84
C THR A 542 -29.99 -21.57 -7.30
N GLY A 543 -31.22 -21.54 -6.79
CA GLY A 543 -32.18 -20.49 -7.06
C GLY A 543 -33.60 -20.86 -6.66
N LEU A 544 -34.51 -19.88 -6.78
CA LEU A 544 -35.92 -19.98 -6.40
C LEU A 544 -36.80 -19.89 -7.65
N MET A 545 -37.72 -20.84 -7.81
CA MET A 545 -38.61 -20.89 -8.95
C MET A 545 -39.89 -20.10 -8.69
N LEU A 546 -40.12 -19.05 -9.46
CA LEU A 546 -41.20 -18.08 -9.30
C LEU A 546 -42.03 -17.93 -10.57
N ASN A 547 -43.25 -17.38 -10.46
CA ASN A 547 -43.99 -16.92 -11.63
C ASN A 547 -43.24 -15.77 -12.34
N ARG A 548 -43.25 -15.77 -13.68
CA ARG A 548 -42.68 -14.68 -14.48
C ARG A 548 -43.72 -13.60 -14.75
N TYR A 549 -43.32 -12.34 -14.57
CA TYR A 549 -44.04 -11.15 -15.04
C TYR A 549 -43.07 -10.25 -15.81
N THR A 550 -43.60 -9.30 -16.58
CA THR A 550 -42.81 -8.50 -17.53
C THR A 550 -42.43 -7.12 -17.02
N ASP A 551 -43.29 -6.49 -16.22
CA ASP A 551 -43.15 -5.09 -15.84
C ASP A 551 -43.29 -4.93 -14.31
N ASP A 552 -42.41 -4.11 -13.72
CA ASP A 552 -42.57 -3.57 -12.39
C ASP A 552 -43.24 -2.19 -12.41
N LEU A 553 -43.80 -1.77 -11.28
CA LEU A 553 -44.55 -0.52 -11.14
C LEU A 553 -43.71 0.72 -11.47
N LYS A 554 -42.41 0.71 -11.13
CA LYS A 554 -41.48 1.82 -11.39
C LYS A 554 -41.36 2.13 -12.88
N HIS A 555 -41.25 1.09 -13.71
CA HIS A 555 -41.14 1.23 -15.16
C HIS A 555 -42.51 1.37 -15.83
N TYR A 556 -43.52 0.64 -15.36
CA TYR A 556 -44.86 0.66 -15.95
C TYR A 556 -45.50 2.06 -15.96
N ILE A 557 -45.44 2.79 -14.83
CA ILE A 557 -46.03 4.13 -14.72
C ILE A 557 -45.33 5.15 -15.63
N LYS A 558 -44.03 4.98 -15.88
CA LYS A 558 -43.25 5.90 -16.70
C LYS A 558 -43.45 5.67 -18.19
N ASP A 559 -43.92 4.50 -18.58
CA ASP A 559 -44.17 4.15 -19.97
C ASP A 559 -45.57 4.59 -20.40
N GLN A 560 -45.63 5.71 -21.13
CA GLN A 560 -46.88 6.28 -21.64
C GLN A 560 -47.62 5.38 -22.65
N SER A 561 -46.98 4.32 -23.16
CA SER A 561 -47.62 3.34 -24.04
C SER A 561 -48.45 2.31 -23.27
N LYS A 562 -48.25 2.19 -21.94
CA LYS A 562 -48.99 1.23 -21.11
C LYS A 562 -50.40 1.74 -20.79
N PRO A 563 -51.39 0.84 -20.66
CA PRO A 563 -52.72 1.20 -20.19
C PRO A 563 -52.68 1.87 -18.80
N PRO A 564 -53.53 2.87 -18.53
CA PRO A 564 -53.61 3.44 -17.20
C PRO A 564 -54.13 2.42 -16.19
N LEU A 565 -53.52 2.38 -15.00
CA LEU A 565 -53.98 1.55 -13.89
C LEU A 565 -54.99 2.33 -13.04
N ASP A 566 -55.99 1.64 -12.49
CA ASP A 566 -56.83 2.19 -11.43
C ASP A 566 -56.02 2.24 -10.13
N LYS A 567 -55.47 3.41 -9.82
CA LYS A 567 -54.63 3.64 -8.63
C LYS A 567 -55.32 3.23 -7.34
N ALA A 568 -56.62 3.46 -7.20
CA ALA A 568 -57.34 3.14 -5.97
C ALA A 568 -57.50 1.63 -5.79
N ALA A 569 -57.93 0.94 -6.86
CA ALA A 569 -58.04 -0.52 -6.85
C ALA A 569 -56.66 -1.19 -6.66
N PHE A 570 -55.62 -0.66 -7.32
CA PHE A 570 -54.26 -1.16 -7.24
C PHE A 570 -53.68 -1.05 -5.82
N LEU A 571 -53.76 0.14 -5.21
CA LEU A 571 -53.28 0.35 -3.85
C LEU A 571 -54.09 -0.48 -2.83
N GLY A 572 -55.41 -0.61 -3.02
CA GLY A 572 -56.23 -1.48 -2.18
C GLY A 572 -55.83 -2.96 -2.27
N ALA A 573 -55.51 -3.45 -3.47
CA ALA A 573 -55.01 -4.82 -3.67
C ALA A 573 -53.61 -5.03 -3.06
N LEU A 574 -52.74 -4.01 -3.13
CA LEU A 574 -51.42 -4.03 -2.51
C LEU A 574 -51.51 -4.06 -0.98
N GLU A 575 -52.38 -3.22 -0.40
CA GLU A 575 -52.70 -3.22 1.03
C GLU A 575 -53.26 -4.58 1.49
N SER A 576 -54.12 -5.22 0.68
CA SER A 576 -54.62 -6.58 0.94
C SER A 576 -53.49 -7.61 0.97
N ALA A 577 -52.53 -7.53 0.05
CA ALA A 577 -51.40 -8.45 0.00
C ALA A 577 -50.48 -8.30 1.22
N LEU A 578 -50.20 -7.07 1.66
CA LEU A 578 -49.42 -6.83 2.87
C LEU A 578 -50.16 -7.25 4.13
N ALA A 579 -51.46 -6.96 4.23
CA ALA A 579 -52.27 -7.41 5.36
C ALA A 579 -52.27 -8.94 5.48
N HIS A 580 -52.32 -9.64 4.34
CA HIS A 580 -52.17 -11.09 4.29
C HIS A 580 -50.79 -11.54 4.80
N LEU A 581 -49.70 -10.92 4.32
CA LEU A 581 -48.34 -11.20 4.80
C LEU A 581 -48.20 -10.98 6.31
N HIS A 582 -48.73 -9.86 6.82
CA HIS A 582 -48.73 -9.51 8.25
C HIS A 582 -49.54 -10.52 9.07
N SER A 583 -50.64 -11.05 8.53
CA SER A 583 -51.45 -12.08 9.19
C SER A 583 -50.69 -13.41 9.38
N LEU A 584 -49.68 -13.67 8.54
CA LEU A 584 -48.76 -14.80 8.69
C LEU A 584 -47.63 -14.52 9.70
N GLY A 585 -47.63 -13.34 10.33
CA GLY A 585 -46.60 -12.93 11.28
C GLY A 585 -45.32 -12.44 10.63
N LEU A 586 -45.33 -12.12 9.33
CA LEU A 586 -44.19 -11.65 8.55
C LEU A 586 -44.36 -10.17 8.19
N ALA A 587 -43.25 -9.43 8.08
CA ALA A 587 -43.23 -8.11 7.43
C ALA A 587 -42.26 -8.14 6.25
N HIS A 588 -42.53 -7.33 5.22
CA HIS A 588 -41.76 -7.31 3.97
C HIS A 588 -40.43 -6.55 4.15
N ASN A 589 -40.47 -5.41 4.84
CA ASN A 589 -39.35 -4.52 5.18
C ASN A 589 -38.62 -3.86 3.99
N ASP A 590 -38.82 -4.28 2.74
CA ASP A 590 -38.25 -3.60 1.57
C ASP A 590 -39.28 -3.30 0.47
N LEU A 591 -40.38 -2.64 0.84
CA LEU A 591 -41.42 -2.30 -0.13
C LEU A 591 -41.03 -1.03 -0.92
N ASN A 592 -40.96 -1.16 -2.25
CA ASN A 592 -40.74 -0.05 -3.17
C ASN A 592 -41.36 -0.38 -4.56
N PRO A 593 -41.52 0.58 -5.49
CA PRO A 593 -42.13 0.32 -6.80
C PRO A 593 -41.41 -0.68 -7.70
N ALA A 594 -40.11 -0.91 -7.52
CA ALA A 594 -39.39 -1.95 -8.27
C ALA A 594 -39.69 -3.36 -7.74
N ASN A 595 -40.12 -3.47 -6.47
CA ASN A 595 -40.51 -4.72 -5.83
C ASN A 595 -42.02 -5.03 -5.95
N ILE A 596 -42.73 -4.34 -6.87
CA ILE A 596 -44.14 -4.56 -7.18
C ILE A 596 -44.27 -4.83 -8.67
N LEU A 597 -44.56 -6.07 -9.04
CA LEU A 597 -44.84 -6.46 -10.42
C LEU A 597 -46.30 -6.21 -10.79
N ILE A 598 -46.56 -6.12 -12.10
CA ILE A 598 -47.90 -5.93 -12.65
C ILE A 598 -48.39 -7.25 -13.27
N SER A 599 -49.53 -7.74 -12.81
CA SER A 599 -50.20 -8.90 -13.41
C SER A 599 -50.80 -8.57 -14.79
N GLU A 600 -51.17 -9.60 -15.55
CA GLU A 600 -51.92 -9.43 -16.80
C GLU A 600 -53.26 -8.68 -16.62
N THR A 601 -53.82 -8.71 -15.41
CA THR A 601 -55.05 -8.01 -15.05
C THR A 601 -54.81 -6.59 -14.51
N GLY A 602 -53.57 -6.11 -14.52
CA GLY A 602 -53.20 -4.78 -14.01
C GLY A 602 -53.18 -4.68 -12.49
N MET A 603 -53.03 -5.79 -11.77
CA MET A 603 -53.03 -5.84 -10.30
C MET A 603 -51.60 -6.03 -9.75
N PRO A 604 -51.31 -5.55 -8.52
CA PRO A 604 -49.99 -5.66 -7.92
C PRO A 604 -49.65 -7.11 -7.57
N VAL A 605 -48.38 -7.48 -7.76
CA VAL A 605 -47.79 -8.72 -7.26
C VAL A 605 -46.50 -8.37 -6.53
N LEU A 606 -46.47 -8.59 -5.21
CA LEU A 606 -45.30 -8.38 -4.36
C LEU A 606 -44.19 -9.39 -4.67
N ILE A 607 -42.96 -8.90 -4.79
CA ILE A 607 -41.74 -9.69 -5.01
C ILE A 607 -40.61 -9.23 -4.09
N ASP A 608 -39.50 -9.98 -4.12
CA ASP A 608 -38.24 -9.70 -3.43
C ASP A 608 -38.36 -9.79 -1.90
N PHE A 609 -38.39 -11.04 -1.40
CA PHE A 609 -38.61 -11.35 0.00
C PHE A 609 -37.28 -11.49 0.79
N ASP A 610 -36.17 -10.96 0.28
CA ASP A 610 -34.84 -11.03 0.91
C ASP A 610 -34.80 -10.35 2.29
N SER A 611 -35.57 -9.28 2.47
CA SER A 611 -35.75 -8.57 3.75
C SER A 611 -36.93 -9.10 4.59
N CYS A 612 -37.69 -10.06 4.06
CA CYS A 612 -38.89 -10.57 4.73
C CYS A 612 -38.51 -11.37 5.97
N ARG A 613 -39.08 -11.01 7.12
CA ARG A 613 -38.79 -11.67 8.40
C ARG A 613 -39.99 -11.71 9.33
N PRO A 614 -40.03 -12.67 10.27
CA PRO A 614 -41.02 -12.66 11.33
C PRO A 614 -40.97 -11.36 12.13
N ILE A 615 -42.14 -10.81 12.41
CA ILE A 615 -42.29 -9.54 13.14
C ILE A 615 -41.61 -9.65 14.50
N GLY A 616 -40.81 -8.65 14.86
CA GLY A 616 -40.04 -8.62 16.10
C GLY A 616 -38.67 -9.32 16.05
N GLN A 617 -38.31 -9.98 14.94
CA GLN A 617 -36.96 -10.49 14.74
C GLN A 617 -36.02 -9.43 14.20
N LYS A 618 -34.71 -9.57 14.47
CA LYS A 618 -33.71 -8.64 13.94
C LYS A 618 -33.64 -8.73 12.42
N LEU A 619 -33.63 -7.56 11.78
CA LEU A 619 -33.21 -7.45 10.39
C LEU A 619 -31.70 -7.71 10.31
N LEU A 620 -31.27 -8.34 9.22
CA LEU A 620 -29.86 -8.68 9.00
C LEU A 620 -29.28 -7.74 7.94
N HIS A 621 -28.66 -8.31 6.89
CA HIS A 621 -27.90 -7.57 5.88
C HIS A 621 -28.79 -6.89 4.83
N SER A 622 -29.95 -7.46 4.52
CA SER A 622 -30.97 -6.83 3.65
C SER A 622 -31.96 -6.06 4.52
N ARG A 623 -32.06 -4.74 4.34
CA ARG A 623 -33.03 -3.88 5.03
C ARG A 623 -33.34 -2.59 4.29
N GLY A 624 -34.48 -2.56 3.61
CA GLY A 624 -35.08 -1.34 3.06
C GLY A 624 -34.27 -0.64 1.96
N THR A 625 -34.96 0.09 1.10
CA THR A 625 -34.33 0.84 0.02
C THR A 625 -34.31 2.34 0.36
N PRO A 626 -33.15 3.03 0.30
CA PRO A 626 -33.06 4.46 0.54
C PRO A 626 -34.11 5.27 -0.26
N GLY A 627 -34.77 6.21 0.41
CA GLY A 627 -35.88 7.00 -0.14
C GLY A 627 -37.27 6.37 0.01
N TRP A 628 -37.35 5.07 0.31
CA TRP A 628 -38.60 4.33 0.59
C TRP A 628 -38.78 4.00 2.08
N THR A 629 -37.76 4.27 2.90
CA THR A 629 -37.71 4.00 4.33
C THR A 629 -37.90 5.26 5.18
N ASP A 630 -38.30 5.08 6.44
CA ASP A 630 -38.32 6.16 7.44
C ASP A 630 -36.90 6.37 7.97
N GLU A 631 -36.28 7.51 7.65
CA GLU A 631 -34.91 7.84 8.07
C GLU A 631 -34.79 8.09 9.58
N GLY A 632 -35.91 8.32 10.29
CA GLY A 632 -35.92 8.51 11.73
C GLY A 632 -35.89 7.20 12.54
N ASP A 633 -35.91 6.06 11.87
CA ASP A 633 -36.01 4.74 12.48
C ASP A 633 -34.66 4.00 12.49
N SER A 634 -34.43 3.16 13.51
CA SER A 634 -33.18 2.40 13.64
C SER A 634 -33.10 1.22 12.68
N TRP A 635 -34.23 0.75 12.12
CA TRP A 635 -34.27 -0.32 11.11
C TRP A 635 -33.53 -1.60 11.52
N ASP A 636 -33.58 -1.93 12.81
CA ASP A 636 -32.89 -3.09 13.38
C ASP A 636 -33.81 -4.31 13.58
N THR A 637 -35.14 -4.10 13.53
CA THR A 637 -36.14 -5.12 13.84
C THR A 637 -37.23 -5.15 12.76
N SER A 638 -37.69 -6.33 12.37
CA SER A 638 -38.76 -6.52 11.40
C SER A 638 -40.09 -6.01 11.95
N GLU A 639 -40.72 -5.06 11.27
CA GLU A 639 -41.93 -4.40 11.75
C GLU A 639 -42.91 -4.04 10.62
N THR A 640 -44.20 -4.21 10.87
CA THR A 640 -45.27 -3.90 9.90
C THR A 640 -45.38 -2.41 9.55
N ARG A 641 -44.87 -1.53 10.44
CA ARG A 641 -44.84 -0.09 10.20
C ARG A 641 -43.91 0.30 9.06
N HIS A 642 -42.87 -0.49 8.77
CA HIS A 642 -41.98 -0.29 7.63
C HIS A 642 -42.77 -0.36 6.31
N ASP A 643 -43.58 -1.40 6.16
CA ASP A 643 -44.41 -1.62 4.98
C ASP A 643 -45.50 -0.55 4.85
N THR A 644 -46.09 -0.15 5.99
CA THR A 644 -47.12 0.90 6.04
C THR A 644 -46.57 2.26 5.63
N PHE A 645 -45.35 2.59 6.09
CA PHE A 645 -44.66 3.82 5.71
C PHE A 645 -44.35 3.85 4.21
N ALA A 646 -43.79 2.75 3.70
CA ALA A 646 -43.46 2.61 2.29
C ALA A 646 -44.70 2.74 1.38
N ILE A 647 -45.87 2.20 1.78
CA ILE A 647 -47.13 2.44 1.05
C ILE A 647 -47.47 3.92 0.96
N GLY A 648 -47.30 4.67 2.05
CA GLY A 648 -47.54 6.11 2.06
C GLY A 648 -46.65 6.84 1.06
N LYS A 649 -45.37 6.46 1.00
CA LYS A 649 -44.40 6.98 0.03
C LYS A 649 -44.76 6.63 -1.41
N ILE A 650 -45.14 5.38 -1.69
CA ILE A 650 -45.55 4.93 -3.03
C ILE A 650 -46.78 5.70 -3.50
N ARG A 651 -47.75 5.94 -2.61
CA ARG A 651 -48.95 6.73 -2.94
C ARG A 651 -48.58 8.14 -3.40
N ALA A 652 -47.72 8.83 -2.66
CA ALA A 652 -47.26 10.18 -3.01
C ALA A 652 -46.41 10.19 -4.29
N TRP A 653 -45.43 9.28 -4.40
CA TRP A 653 -44.58 9.15 -5.58
C TRP A 653 -45.39 8.91 -6.86
N TRP A 654 -46.44 8.08 -6.80
CA TRP A 654 -47.32 7.86 -7.96
C TRP A 654 -48.00 9.17 -8.41
N ASP A 655 -48.52 9.98 -7.47
CA ASP A 655 -49.13 11.28 -7.83
C ASP A 655 -48.13 12.21 -8.52
N GLU A 656 -46.88 12.25 -8.03
CA GLU A 656 -45.81 13.05 -8.65
C GLU A 656 -45.49 12.58 -10.08
N GLN A 657 -45.44 11.27 -10.32
CA GLN A 657 -45.18 10.75 -11.67
C GLN A 657 -46.30 11.11 -12.66
N LEU A 658 -47.56 11.12 -12.20
CA LEU A 658 -48.70 11.54 -13.04
C LEU A 658 -48.65 13.04 -13.38
N GLN A 659 -48.22 13.89 -12.45
CA GLN A 659 -48.04 15.33 -12.70
C GLN A 659 -46.89 15.62 -13.67
N LEU A 660 -45.82 14.84 -13.62
CA LEU A 660 -44.68 14.97 -14.56
C LEU A 660 -44.99 14.50 -15.98
N SER A 661 -46.09 13.75 -16.17
CA SER A 661 -46.52 13.22 -17.47
C SER A 661 -47.66 14.01 -18.12
N GLU A 662 -48.20 15.03 -17.45
CA GLU A 662 -49.05 16.04 -18.11
C GLU A 662 -48.17 16.98 -18.96
N PRO A 663 -48.51 17.24 -20.24
CA PRO A 663 -47.75 18.18 -21.06
C PRO A 663 -47.86 19.58 -20.46
N THR A 664 -46.70 20.20 -20.18
CA THR A 664 -46.63 21.61 -19.82
C THR A 664 -47.35 22.44 -20.90
N PRO A 665 -48.29 23.34 -20.53
CA PRO A 665 -49.19 24.00 -21.49
C PRO A 665 -48.49 24.85 -22.56
#